data_AF-A0A842VEX7-F1
#
_entry.id   AF-A0A842VEX7-F1
#
_cell.length_a   1.000
_cell.length_b   1.000
_cell.length_c   1.000
_cell.angle_alpha   90.00
_cell.angle_beta   90.00
_cell.angle_gamma   90.00
#
_symmetry.space_group_name_H-M   'P 1'
#
loop_
_entity.id
_entity.type
_entity.pdbx_description
1 polymer ?
#
loop_
_entity_poly.entity_id
_entity_poly.type
_entity_poly.pdbx_seq_one_letter_code
_entity_poly.pdbx_strand_id
1 'polypeptide(L)'
;MPLCIFLTVGTSIFTNLVAFIQGNNPEISNLTKLNEVLSDYREEIRQEHGFISGIRLAGYLEPLLQDDQEKYEALIEEMFDLLEKQNDNFAGEMSAEINSLNKFNKKDNYPDDISFDLFYTDTYIGKVCAEVLRLYLAKERGYPTSVTKIEGLKADAMSMKDRGLVNFARELQEKINRAKKENCDIEIIGTGGYKSQIPYTILLAIINDVNAHYYHQLFDDMITLPNIPNIYPNTRIIEKNRDLITIVKSSPNGHPCENIWEEWAEQIDTKFIDMLFDKRTDVDKQLCKLSIIGEILLMIYDAKKEKEYNIKKFKKLAKFPLFEESEKETENKGTYLIFTTGISLLTQALNYYRNNQDILEQDFPLNRILEAYKEKIRESDTYVPIGPYALDKIKDWSKKEKENQKPNLIKELRNFLDFYHENDDIRRSSAELNTLQKMIDQEYVKEKMVCGVFLISDTLVGEICGEALSQFCNDNFCAPNAKFQTRKIKALNYDYDTFRTSGIKNLVNGIIDITMKQKRKTAICATGGFKAETAYVSMLGMILGKPIFYIHENHQNLINFPPFPIIINFPRFLQYKDHIFALEQEISQKKYQEYAELWEDNRDKENMEVFIVKSEQTDTYSLNEAGHILFRIYSTLSDEKKLPKSSKEPRDKLVSDGKEFIDTETKKIFQQLSKIAYVDKIIHQGWEQSSGKKLNEIVQDQDSEKWIITGKVPGSSHRSNADPRVGVRFKIITTAENEAHAQKVYKIIEGEFNELT
;
A
#
# COMPACT_ATOMS: atom_id res chain seq x y z
N MET A 1 -7.65 -10.10 27.76
CA MET A 1 -8.70 -11.14 27.79
C MET A 1 -8.07 -12.41 27.19
N PRO A 2 -8.74 -13.55 26.98
CA PRO A 2 -8.15 -14.60 26.15
C PRO A 2 -7.81 -14.04 24.76
N LEU A 3 -6.72 -14.51 24.16
CA LEU A 3 -6.26 -14.05 22.86
C LEU A 3 -6.53 -15.12 21.78
N CYS A 4 -7.19 -14.72 20.70
CA CYS A 4 -7.37 -15.56 19.52
C CYS A 4 -6.49 -15.03 18.37
N ILE A 5 -5.56 -15.87 17.91
CA ILE A 5 -4.68 -15.57 16.78
C ILE A 5 -5.13 -16.33 15.54
N PHE A 6 -5.43 -15.58 14.47
CA PHE A 6 -5.88 -16.09 13.19
C PHE A 6 -4.73 -16.02 12.18
N LEU A 7 -4.25 -17.17 11.70
CA LEU A 7 -2.99 -17.23 10.96
C LEU A 7 -3.17 -17.91 9.60
N THR A 8 -2.73 -17.26 8.53
CA THR A 8 -2.68 -17.89 7.19
C THR A 8 -1.41 -18.73 7.06
N VAL A 9 -1.57 -19.97 6.60
CA VAL A 9 -0.46 -20.94 6.46
C VAL A 9 -0.01 -20.99 5.01
N GLY A 10 1.29 -20.78 4.80
CA GLY A 10 1.97 -20.99 3.52
C GLY A 10 2.70 -22.32 3.46
N THR A 11 3.55 -22.46 2.45
CA THR A 11 4.36 -23.67 2.23
C THR A 11 5.78 -23.54 2.77
N SER A 12 6.06 -22.52 3.61
CA SER A 12 7.42 -22.11 3.97
C SER A 12 8.20 -23.21 4.68
N ILE A 13 7.56 -23.87 5.65
CA ILE A 13 8.08 -25.04 6.39
C ILE A 13 8.60 -26.08 5.40
N PHE A 14 7.74 -26.48 4.47
CA PHE A 14 8.07 -27.50 3.49
C PHE A 14 9.22 -27.07 2.57
N THR A 15 9.15 -25.86 2.00
CA THR A 15 10.16 -25.40 1.05
C THR A 15 11.53 -25.22 1.68
N ASN A 16 11.60 -24.73 2.91
CA ASN A 16 12.85 -24.48 3.61
C ASN A 16 13.48 -25.78 4.10
N LEU A 17 12.68 -26.73 4.60
CA LEU A 17 13.17 -28.04 5.01
C LEU A 17 13.74 -28.83 3.82
N VAL A 18 13.09 -28.79 2.66
CA VAL A 18 13.64 -29.44 1.46
C VAL A 18 14.97 -28.80 1.04
N ALA A 19 15.06 -27.47 1.04
CA ALA A 19 16.29 -26.76 0.71
C ALA A 19 17.43 -27.11 1.70
N PHE A 20 17.09 -27.21 2.99
CA PHE A 20 18.02 -27.59 4.05
C PHE A 20 18.58 -29.00 3.87
N ILE A 21 17.75 -29.97 3.46
CA ILE A 21 18.16 -31.36 3.18
C ILE A 21 19.07 -31.45 1.95
N GLN A 22 18.79 -30.67 0.92
CA GLN A 22 19.60 -30.67 -0.31
C GLN A 22 21.01 -30.09 -0.11
N GLY A 23 21.25 -29.35 0.98
CA GLY A 23 22.53 -28.71 1.31
C GLY A 23 23.61 -29.60 1.96
N ASN A 24 23.47 -30.94 1.97
CA ASN A 24 24.47 -31.90 2.50
C ASN A 24 24.88 -31.70 3.98
N ASN A 25 23.92 -31.57 4.91
CA ASN A 25 24.23 -31.53 6.34
C ASN A 25 24.23 -32.96 6.96
N PRO A 26 25.34 -33.46 7.56
CA PRO A 26 25.48 -34.85 8.01
C PRO A 26 24.61 -35.27 9.21
N GLU A 27 24.04 -34.33 9.98
CA GLU A 27 23.09 -34.67 11.07
C GLU A 27 21.70 -35.12 10.56
N ILE A 28 21.45 -35.04 9.25
CA ILE A 28 20.14 -35.20 8.61
C ILE A 28 19.99 -36.53 7.86
N SER A 29 20.97 -37.43 7.93
CA SER A 29 20.94 -38.73 7.23
C SER A 29 19.78 -39.67 7.62
N ASN A 30 18.94 -39.27 8.59
CA ASN A 30 17.89 -40.10 9.18
C ASN A 30 16.45 -39.71 8.78
N LEU A 31 16.25 -38.66 7.95
CA LEU A 31 14.90 -38.30 7.49
C LEU A 31 14.45 -39.25 6.37
N THR A 32 14.00 -40.45 6.74
CA THR A 32 13.81 -41.56 5.80
C THR A 32 12.62 -41.31 4.90
N LYS A 33 11.53 -40.71 5.42
CA LYS A 33 10.30 -40.53 4.65
C LYS A 33 10.35 -39.30 3.75
N LEU A 34 10.89 -38.19 4.24
CA LEU A 34 11.13 -37.01 3.42
C LEU A 34 12.19 -37.29 2.33
N ASN A 35 13.23 -38.10 2.62
CA ASN A 35 14.14 -38.56 1.57
C ASN A 35 13.48 -39.51 0.57
N GLU A 36 12.55 -40.38 0.98
CA GLU A 36 11.76 -41.23 0.07
C GLU A 36 10.88 -40.38 -0.86
N VAL A 37 10.15 -39.41 -0.30
CA VAL A 37 9.35 -38.43 -1.06
C VAL A 37 10.24 -37.65 -2.04
N LEU A 38 11.45 -37.28 -1.62
CA LEU A 38 12.42 -36.58 -2.48
C LEU A 38 13.14 -37.50 -3.48
N SER A 39 13.25 -38.81 -3.24
CA SER A 39 13.86 -39.75 -4.18
C SER A 39 12.95 -40.06 -5.35
N ASP A 40 11.65 -40.21 -5.10
CA ASP A 40 10.62 -40.35 -6.13
C ASP A 40 10.67 -39.14 -7.10
N TYR A 41 10.87 -37.94 -6.53
CA TYR A 41 11.06 -36.69 -7.27
C TYR A 41 12.38 -36.60 -8.09
N ARG A 42 13.48 -37.18 -7.59
CA ARG A 42 14.78 -37.17 -8.30
C ARG A 42 14.78 -38.05 -9.55
N GLU A 43 13.94 -39.08 -9.61
CA GLU A 43 13.83 -39.95 -10.79
C GLU A 43 13.07 -39.28 -11.95
N GLU A 44 12.00 -38.52 -11.69
CA GLU A 44 11.25 -37.80 -12.74
C GLU A 44 12.03 -36.61 -13.32
N ILE A 45 12.74 -35.82 -12.51
CA ILE A 45 13.51 -34.65 -13.00
C ILE A 45 14.73 -35.02 -13.82
N ARG A 46 15.30 -36.23 -13.68
CA ARG A 46 16.39 -36.67 -14.57
C ARG A 46 16.00 -36.60 -16.06
N GLN A 47 14.71 -36.53 -16.38
CA GLN A 47 14.19 -36.38 -17.74
C GLN A 47 13.95 -34.92 -18.18
N GLU A 48 13.91 -33.94 -17.27
CA GLU A 48 13.74 -32.51 -17.58
C GLU A 48 14.90 -31.68 -17.00
N HIS A 49 15.75 -31.12 -17.86
CA HIS A 49 16.93 -30.36 -17.45
C HIS A 49 16.59 -29.11 -16.60
N GLY A 50 16.79 -29.17 -15.28
CA GLY A 50 16.91 -27.99 -14.42
C GLY A 50 16.39 -28.13 -12.99
N PHE A 51 16.95 -27.33 -12.07
CA PHE A 51 16.51 -27.23 -10.67
C PHE A 51 15.11 -26.62 -10.59
N ILE A 52 14.17 -27.31 -9.95
CA ILE A 52 12.75 -26.92 -9.84
C ILE A 52 12.54 -26.17 -8.51
N SER A 53 11.89 -25.00 -8.54
CA SER A 53 11.60 -24.21 -7.33
C SER A 53 10.76 -25.00 -6.30
N GLY A 54 10.91 -24.72 -4.99
CA GLY A 54 10.19 -25.44 -3.92
C GLY A 54 8.65 -25.47 -4.03
N ILE A 55 8.05 -24.46 -4.67
CA ILE A 55 6.60 -24.42 -4.97
C ILE A 55 6.23 -25.37 -6.11
N ARG A 56 7.12 -25.50 -7.10
CA ARG A 56 6.93 -26.37 -8.26
C ARG A 56 7.13 -27.83 -7.81
N LEU A 57 8.06 -28.09 -6.89
CA LEU A 57 8.17 -29.34 -6.12
C LEU A 57 6.88 -29.69 -5.36
N ALA A 58 6.26 -28.73 -4.67
CA ALA A 58 4.99 -28.96 -3.96
C ALA A 58 3.89 -29.51 -4.88
N GLY A 59 3.80 -29.01 -6.12
CA GLY A 59 2.86 -29.52 -7.12
C GLY A 59 3.15 -30.94 -7.64
N TYR A 60 4.42 -31.36 -7.68
CA TYR A 60 4.80 -32.75 -8.03
C TYR A 60 4.52 -33.75 -6.91
N LEU A 61 4.70 -33.32 -5.66
CA LEU A 61 4.52 -34.20 -4.50
C LEU A 61 3.07 -34.38 -4.10
N GLU A 62 2.20 -33.48 -4.57
CA GLU A 62 0.78 -33.47 -4.23
C GLU A 62 0.04 -34.77 -4.64
N PRO A 63 0.20 -35.31 -5.88
CA PRO A 63 -0.35 -36.62 -6.24
C PRO A 63 0.22 -37.78 -5.42
N LEU A 64 1.51 -37.74 -5.07
CA LEU A 64 2.18 -38.82 -4.33
C LEU A 64 1.70 -38.95 -2.89
N LEU A 65 1.34 -37.82 -2.27
CA LEU A 65 0.81 -37.76 -0.90
C LEU A 65 -0.71 -37.96 -0.85
N GLN A 66 -1.40 -37.82 -1.97
CA GLN A 66 -2.85 -37.92 -2.06
C GLN A 66 -3.38 -39.35 -1.85
N ASP A 67 -2.63 -40.35 -2.28
CA ASP A 67 -3.09 -41.75 -2.30
C ASP A 67 -2.54 -42.60 -1.14
N ASP A 68 -1.68 -42.04 -0.27
CA ASP A 68 -1.00 -42.75 0.82
C ASP A 68 -1.07 -41.98 2.15
N GLN A 69 -2.11 -42.25 2.93
CA GLN A 69 -2.37 -41.61 4.23
C GLN A 69 -1.28 -41.93 5.28
N GLU A 70 -0.67 -43.12 5.21
CA GLU A 70 0.40 -43.52 6.14
C GLU A 70 1.68 -42.73 5.84
N LYS A 71 2.03 -42.58 4.55
CA LYS A 71 3.14 -41.72 4.10
C LYS A 71 2.91 -40.25 4.47
N TYR A 72 1.67 -39.79 4.40
CA TYR A 72 1.27 -38.45 4.82
C TYR A 72 1.46 -38.22 6.33
N GLU A 73 1.00 -39.14 7.19
CA GLU A 73 1.13 -39.03 8.64
C GLU A 73 2.59 -39.11 9.09
N ALA A 74 3.35 -40.05 8.52
CA ALA A 74 4.78 -40.19 8.80
C ALA A 74 5.58 -38.94 8.41
N LEU A 75 5.24 -38.29 7.29
CA LEU A 75 5.89 -37.04 6.87
C LEU A 75 5.64 -35.90 7.88
N ILE A 76 4.40 -35.79 8.39
CA ILE A 76 4.06 -34.77 9.40
C ILE A 76 4.84 -34.99 10.69
N GLU A 77 4.86 -36.23 11.19
CA GLU A 77 5.58 -36.59 12.41
C GLU A 77 7.07 -36.31 12.26
N GLU A 78 7.68 -36.72 11.15
CA GLU A 78 9.10 -36.52 10.88
C GLU A 78 9.47 -35.02 10.76
N MET A 79 8.64 -34.22 10.09
CA MET A 79 8.82 -32.77 10.02
C MET A 79 8.65 -32.10 11.39
N PHE A 80 7.65 -32.52 12.19
CA PHE A 80 7.45 -32.01 13.55
C PHE A 80 8.64 -32.35 14.45
N ASP A 81 9.06 -33.61 14.49
CA ASP A 81 10.20 -34.10 15.28
C ASP A 81 11.48 -33.32 15.00
N LEU A 82 11.70 -32.94 13.73
CA LEU A 82 12.86 -32.16 13.33
C LEU A 82 12.80 -30.73 13.87
N LEU A 83 11.62 -30.10 13.88
CA LEU A 83 11.43 -28.78 14.46
C LEU A 83 11.53 -28.81 15.98
N GLU A 84 11.01 -29.86 16.62
CA GLU A 84 11.00 -30.06 18.09
C GLU A 84 12.41 -30.33 18.63
N LYS A 85 13.18 -31.25 18.02
CA LYS A 85 14.50 -31.68 18.53
C LYS A 85 15.58 -30.60 18.46
N GLN A 86 15.35 -29.53 17.71
CA GLN A 86 16.31 -28.44 17.53
C GLN A 86 16.06 -27.33 18.55
N ASN A 87 15.63 -26.16 18.10
CA ASN A 87 15.25 -25.05 18.98
C ASN A 87 14.29 -24.11 18.24
N ASP A 88 13.71 -23.18 18.99
CA ASP A 88 12.74 -22.22 18.48
C ASP A 88 13.28 -21.27 17.40
N ASN A 89 14.59 -20.99 17.41
CA ASN A 89 15.22 -20.19 16.35
C ASN A 89 15.27 -20.97 15.03
N PHE A 90 15.68 -22.24 15.07
CA PHE A 90 15.67 -23.11 13.90
C PHE A 90 14.26 -23.28 13.34
N ALA A 91 13.27 -23.48 14.22
CA ALA A 91 11.88 -23.57 13.80
C ALA A 91 11.39 -22.28 13.11
N GLY A 92 11.82 -21.11 13.61
CA GLY A 92 11.61 -19.82 12.95
C GLY A 92 12.31 -19.69 11.59
N GLU A 93 13.54 -20.17 11.43
CA GLU A 93 14.23 -20.17 10.13
C GLU A 93 13.51 -21.05 9.10
N MET A 94 12.92 -22.16 9.54
CA MET A 94 12.17 -23.07 8.68
C MET A 94 10.75 -22.58 8.37
N SER A 95 10.09 -21.88 9.30
CA SER A 95 8.70 -21.43 9.15
C SER A 95 8.55 -19.91 9.25
N ALA A 96 8.03 -19.30 8.20
CA ALA A 96 7.65 -17.90 8.21
C ALA A 96 6.58 -17.61 9.29
N GLU A 97 5.69 -18.56 9.55
CA GLU A 97 4.64 -18.48 10.56
C GLU A 97 5.24 -18.49 11.97
N ILE A 98 6.11 -19.46 12.30
CA ILE A 98 6.78 -19.54 13.61
C ILE A 98 7.67 -18.30 13.83
N ASN A 99 8.40 -17.86 12.80
CA ASN A 99 9.22 -16.65 12.92
C ASN A 99 8.37 -15.41 13.20
N SER A 100 7.23 -15.27 12.52
CA SER A 100 6.28 -14.18 12.77
C SER A 100 5.82 -14.19 14.23
N LEU A 101 5.47 -15.36 14.76
CA LEU A 101 5.05 -15.52 16.15
C LEU A 101 6.16 -15.21 17.16
N ASN A 102 7.41 -15.58 16.85
CA ASN A 102 8.56 -15.29 17.72
C ASN A 102 8.85 -13.80 17.83
N LYS A 103 8.63 -13.07 16.74
CA LYS A 103 8.76 -11.61 16.70
C LYS A 103 7.57 -10.93 17.37
N PHE A 104 6.37 -11.48 17.17
CA PHE A 104 5.14 -11.01 17.78
C PHE A 104 5.18 -11.11 19.31
N ASN A 105 5.52 -12.27 19.86
CA ASN A 105 5.60 -12.50 21.30
C ASN A 105 6.67 -11.65 22.01
N LYS A 106 7.73 -11.24 21.30
CA LYS A 106 8.79 -10.39 21.88
C LYS A 106 8.36 -8.93 22.03
N LYS A 107 7.37 -8.47 21.26
CA LYS A 107 6.90 -7.08 21.28
C LYS A 107 5.82 -6.83 22.33
N ASP A 108 5.03 -7.84 22.67
CA ASP A 108 3.83 -7.68 23.49
C ASP A 108 3.81 -8.68 24.65
N ASN A 109 3.58 -8.21 25.88
CA ASN A 109 3.34 -9.06 27.06
C ASN A 109 1.94 -9.69 26.94
N TYR A 110 1.81 -10.76 26.16
CA TYR A 110 0.54 -11.44 25.95
C TYR A 110 0.03 -12.18 27.21
N PRO A 111 -1.30 -12.36 27.33
CA PRO A 111 -1.88 -13.19 28.38
C PRO A 111 -1.49 -14.66 28.18
N ASP A 112 -1.47 -15.44 29.26
CA ASP A 112 -1.13 -16.88 29.22
C ASP A 112 -2.15 -17.72 28.42
N ASP A 113 -3.35 -17.19 28.18
CA ASP A 113 -4.46 -17.86 27.48
C ASP A 113 -4.54 -17.43 26.01
N ILE A 114 -3.83 -18.16 25.15
CA ILE A 114 -3.74 -17.91 23.70
C ILE A 114 -4.27 -19.14 22.94
N SER A 115 -5.09 -18.91 21.93
CA SER A 115 -5.59 -19.92 20.99
C SER A 115 -5.28 -19.53 19.54
N PHE A 116 -5.12 -20.54 18.67
CA PHE A 116 -4.76 -20.37 17.26
C PHE A 116 -5.80 -21.01 16.33
N ASP A 117 -6.16 -20.29 15.28
CA ASP A 117 -6.86 -20.82 14.12
C ASP A 117 -5.99 -20.66 12.86
N LEU A 118 -5.59 -21.79 12.30
CA LEU A 118 -4.72 -21.87 11.12
C LEU A 118 -5.56 -22.05 9.86
N PHE A 119 -5.47 -21.13 8.91
CA PHE A 119 -6.16 -21.22 7.62
C PHE A 119 -5.19 -21.67 6.54
N TYR A 120 -5.45 -22.80 5.90
CA TYR A 120 -4.56 -23.35 4.88
C TYR A 120 -5.25 -23.50 3.53
N THR A 121 -4.43 -23.44 2.47
CA THR A 121 -4.87 -23.60 1.08
C THR A 121 -5.42 -25.00 0.83
N ASP A 122 -6.36 -25.15 -0.11
CA ASP A 122 -6.90 -26.45 -0.53
C ASP A 122 -5.87 -27.21 -1.38
N THR A 123 -4.74 -27.54 -0.74
CA THR A 123 -3.60 -28.28 -1.28
C THR A 123 -3.05 -29.23 -0.20
N TYR A 124 -2.49 -30.36 -0.62
CA TYR A 124 -1.91 -31.36 0.28
C TYR A 124 -0.73 -30.78 1.06
N ILE A 125 0.16 -30.03 0.41
CA ILE A 125 1.29 -29.39 1.08
C ILE A 125 0.84 -28.31 2.07
N GLY A 126 -0.23 -27.56 1.74
CA GLY A 126 -0.84 -26.62 2.67
C GLY A 126 -1.35 -27.33 3.93
N LYS A 127 -1.99 -28.49 3.75
CA LYS A 127 -2.46 -29.34 4.85
C LYS A 127 -1.31 -29.87 5.71
N VAL A 128 -0.25 -30.41 5.10
CA VAL A 128 0.96 -30.89 5.81
C VAL A 128 1.53 -29.76 6.66
N CYS A 129 1.78 -28.59 6.08
CA CYS A 129 2.34 -27.45 6.81
C CYS A 129 1.45 -27.00 7.97
N ALA A 130 0.12 -26.98 7.77
CA ALA A 130 -0.83 -26.60 8.81
C ALA A 130 -0.86 -27.61 9.96
N GLU A 131 -0.79 -28.91 9.68
CA GLU A 131 -0.74 -29.96 10.71
C GLU A 131 0.58 -29.97 11.47
N VAL A 132 1.71 -29.81 10.78
CA VAL A 132 3.03 -29.66 11.43
C VAL A 132 3.02 -28.44 12.36
N LEU A 133 2.50 -27.30 11.90
CA LEU A 133 2.39 -26.09 12.70
C LEU A 133 1.41 -26.28 13.87
N ARG A 134 0.29 -26.97 13.68
CA ARG A 134 -0.66 -27.31 14.74
C ARG A 134 -0.01 -28.16 15.83
N LEU A 135 0.74 -29.20 15.45
CA LEU A 135 1.47 -30.04 16.40
C LEU A 135 2.52 -29.24 17.17
N TYR A 136 3.28 -28.40 16.47
CA TYR A 136 4.28 -27.53 17.08
C TYR A 136 3.65 -26.57 18.10
N LEU A 137 2.61 -25.83 17.73
CA LEU A 137 1.94 -24.90 18.64
C LEU A 137 1.26 -25.60 19.82
N ALA A 138 0.62 -26.75 19.59
CA ALA A 138 -0.13 -27.45 20.63
C ALA A 138 0.77 -28.26 21.58
N LYS A 139 1.77 -28.98 21.07
CA LYS A 139 2.62 -29.87 21.88
C LYS A 139 3.83 -29.15 22.46
N GLU A 140 4.55 -28.38 21.64
CA GLU A 140 5.78 -27.71 22.08
C GLU A 140 5.48 -26.41 22.83
N ARG A 141 4.46 -25.65 22.39
CA ARG A 141 4.10 -24.37 23.03
C ARG A 141 2.87 -24.40 23.93
N GLY A 142 2.12 -25.49 23.96
CA GLY A 142 0.96 -25.65 24.83
C GLY A 142 -0.27 -24.82 24.43
N TYR A 143 -0.33 -24.29 23.21
CA TYR A 143 -1.45 -23.45 22.76
C TYR A 143 -2.54 -24.24 22.03
N PRO A 144 -3.82 -24.17 22.44
CA PRO A 144 -4.94 -24.72 21.69
C PRO A 144 -4.92 -24.24 20.24
N THR A 145 -4.85 -25.17 19.30
CA THR A 145 -4.69 -24.85 17.88
C THR A 145 -5.65 -25.68 17.02
N SER A 146 -6.46 -25.01 16.21
CA SER A 146 -7.30 -25.61 15.16
C SER A 146 -6.80 -25.28 13.77
N VAL A 147 -7.11 -26.17 12.82
CA VAL A 147 -6.83 -25.98 11.39
C VAL A 147 -8.13 -25.91 10.61
N THR A 148 -8.19 -25.03 9.62
CA THR A 148 -9.35 -24.81 8.76
C THR A 148 -8.90 -24.82 7.29
N LYS A 149 -9.44 -25.75 6.51
CA LYS A 149 -9.21 -25.82 5.07
C LYS A 149 -10.03 -24.76 4.36
N ILE A 150 -9.41 -24.00 3.46
CA ILE A 150 -10.15 -23.07 2.60
C ILE A 150 -10.43 -23.72 1.24
N GLU A 151 -11.61 -24.32 1.10
CA GLU A 151 -12.06 -24.96 -0.14
C GLU A 151 -11.90 -24.06 -1.38
N GLY A 152 -11.26 -24.58 -2.43
CA GLY A 152 -11.05 -23.86 -3.69
C GLY A 152 -9.93 -22.82 -3.67
N LEU A 153 -9.26 -22.58 -2.53
CA LEU A 153 -8.08 -21.73 -2.45
C LEU A 153 -6.83 -22.52 -2.87
N LYS A 154 -6.65 -22.71 -4.18
CA LYS A 154 -5.58 -23.52 -4.77
C LYS A 154 -4.98 -22.91 -6.03
N ALA A 155 -4.01 -23.57 -6.64
CA ALA A 155 -3.28 -23.12 -7.82
C ALA A 155 -4.11 -23.01 -9.13
N ASP A 156 -5.44 -23.17 -9.09
CA ASP A 156 -6.35 -22.81 -10.19
C ASP A 156 -6.98 -21.42 -9.96
N ALA A 157 -6.85 -20.51 -10.93
CA ALA A 157 -7.26 -19.11 -10.75
C ALA A 157 -8.76 -18.94 -10.69
N MET A 158 -9.49 -19.76 -11.47
CA MET A 158 -10.95 -19.71 -11.51
C MET A 158 -11.51 -20.18 -10.17
N SER A 159 -11.04 -21.33 -9.66
CA SER A 159 -11.42 -21.81 -8.34
C SER A 159 -10.99 -20.85 -7.24
N MET A 160 -9.79 -20.27 -7.31
CA MET A 160 -9.30 -19.29 -6.33
C MET A 160 -10.21 -18.05 -6.29
N LYS A 161 -10.54 -17.46 -7.44
CA LYS A 161 -11.38 -16.26 -7.51
C LYS A 161 -12.82 -16.57 -7.08
N ASP A 162 -13.44 -17.58 -7.70
CA ASP A 162 -14.88 -17.82 -7.58
C ASP A 162 -15.28 -18.49 -6.26
N ARG A 163 -14.35 -19.23 -5.63
CA ARG A 163 -14.64 -20.01 -4.42
C ARG A 163 -13.60 -19.77 -3.33
N GLY A 164 -12.31 -19.88 -3.63
CA GLY A 164 -11.23 -19.84 -2.65
C GLY A 164 -11.21 -18.58 -1.80
N LEU A 165 -11.15 -17.41 -2.44
CA LEU A 165 -11.10 -16.12 -1.74
C LEU A 165 -12.44 -15.77 -1.07
N VAL A 166 -13.57 -16.20 -1.65
CA VAL A 166 -14.90 -16.06 -1.02
C VAL A 166 -14.97 -16.88 0.26
N ASN A 167 -14.55 -18.15 0.20
CA ASN A 167 -14.55 -19.07 1.33
C ASN A 167 -13.57 -18.60 2.40
N PHE A 168 -12.38 -18.11 2.03
CA PHE A 168 -11.44 -17.52 2.96
C PHE A 168 -12.07 -16.36 3.74
N ALA A 169 -12.69 -15.41 3.04
CA ALA A 169 -13.34 -14.27 3.66
C ALA A 169 -14.48 -14.69 4.60
N ARG A 170 -15.25 -15.72 4.22
CA ARG A 170 -16.34 -16.28 5.04
C ARG A 170 -15.81 -16.90 6.32
N GLU A 171 -14.88 -17.84 6.21
CA GLU A 171 -14.30 -18.56 7.36
C GLU A 171 -13.64 -17.58 8.33
N LEU A 172 -12.86 -16.62 7.82
CA LEU A 172 -12.23 -15.59 8.65
C LEU A 172 -13.29 -14.74 9.38
N GLN A 173 -14.33 -14.28 8.69
CA GLN A 173 -15.40 -13.49 9.30
C GLN A 173 -16.19 -14.27 10.37
N GLU A 174 -16.45 -15.56 10.14
CA GLU A 174 -17.11 -16.44 11.09
C GLU A 174 -16.27 -16.65 12.36
N LYS A 175 -14.95 -16.86 12.20
CA LYS A 175 -14.01 -16.96 13.32
C LYS A 175 -13.92 -15.67 14.12
N ILE A 176 -13.84 -14.51 13.45
CA ILE A 176 -13.91 -13.20 14.11
C ILE A 176 -15.21 -13.05 14.91
N ASN A 177 -16.35 -13.41 14.32
CA ASN A 177 -17.65 -13.30 14.99
C ASN A 177 -17.74 -14.21 16.22
N ARG A 178 -17.17 -15.42 16.16
CA ARG A 178 -17.12 -16.36 17.28
C ARG A 178 -16.24 -15.83 18.42
N ALA A 179 -15.01 -15.45 18.12
CA ALA A 179 -14.08 -14.90 19.10
C ALA A 179 -14.64 -13.64 19.78
N LYS A 180 -15.33 -12.76 19.03
CA LYS A 180 -16.05 -11.61 19.62
C LYS A 180 -17.18 -12.01 20.56
N LYS A 181 -17.93 -13.07 20.24
CA LYS A 181 -19.00 -13.59 21.12
C LYS A 181 -18.42 -14.21 22.40
N GLU A 182 -17.22 -14.76 22.30
CA GLU A 182 -16.44 -15.34 23.41
C GLU A 182 -15.64 -14.29 24.20
N ASN A 183 -15.71 -13.01 23.79
CA ASN A 183 -15.02 -11.88 24.43
C ASN A 183 -13.48 -12.05 24.43
N CYS A 184 -12.94 -12.57 23.32
CA CYS A 184 -11.51 -12.68 23.08
C CYS A 184 -10.96 -11.42 22.40
N ASP A 185 -9.71 -11.09 22.74
CA ASP A 185 -8.89 -10.19 21.93
C ASP A 185 -8.50 -10.93 20.63
N ILE A 186 -8.46 -10.24 19.49
CA ILE A 186 -8.30 -10.88 18.17
C ILE A 186 -7.13 -10.25 17.43
N GLU A 187 -6.24 -11.11 16.96
CA GLU A 187 -5.05 -10.73 16.20
C GLU A 187 -4.96 -11.58 14.93
N ILE A 188 -4.83 -10.94 13.76
CA ILE A 188 -4.76 -11.64 12.47
C ILE A 188 -3.34 -11.54 11.91
N ILE A 189 -2.70 -12.66 11.60
CA ILE A 189 -1.33 -12.71 11.05
C ILE A 189 -1.39 -13.25 9.62
N GLY A 190 -1.21 -12.34 8.66
CA GLY A 190 -1.29 -12.60 7.22
C GLY A 190 0.05 -12.90 6.53
N THR A 191 1.05 -13.43 7.26
CA THR A 191 2.41 -13.66 6.71
C THR A 191 2.45 -14.79 5.69
N GLY A 192 1.80 -15.91 6.00
CA GLY A 192 1.75 -17.10 5.16
C GLY A 192 0.64 -17.04 4.12
N GLY A 193 0.60 -18.03 3.22
CA GLY A 193 -0.42 -18.16 2.18
C GLY A 193 -0.18 -17.27 0.94
N TYR A 194 -1.24 -17.12 0.14
CA TYR A 194 -1.21 -16.39 -1.12
C TYR A 194 -1.33 -14.87 -0.90
N LYS A 195 -0.58 -14.07 -1.68
CA LYS A 195 -0.67 -12.60 -1.60
C LYS A 195 -2.09 -12.07 -1.86
N SER A 196 -2.90 -12.82 -2.61
CA SER A 196 -4.30 -12.47 -2.90
C SER A 196 -5.23 -12.51 -1.68
N GLN A 197 -4.84 -13.16 -0.58
CA GLN A 197 -5.60 -13.18 0.67
C GLN A 197 -5.41 -11.89 1.47
N ILE A 198 -4.26 -11.22 1.34
CA ILE A 198 -3.86 -10.09 2.17
C ILE A 198 -4.86 -8.92 2.07
N PRO A 199 -5.32 -8.47 0.88
CA PRO A 199 -6.28 -7.38 0.78
C PRO A 199 -7.59 -7.65 1.54
N TYR A 200 -8.12 -8.88 1.45
CA TYR A 200 -9.34 -9.27 2.15
C TYR A 200 -9.13 -9.45 3.65
N THR A 201 -7.95 -9.90 4.07
CA THR A 201 -7.56 -9.99 5.48
C THR A 201 -7.60 -8.61 6.14
N ILE A 202 -6.96 -7.62 5.50
CA ILE A 202 -6.92 -6.23 5.98
C ILE A 202 -8.31 -5.62 5.98
N LEU A 203 -9.06 -5.83 4.91
CA LEU A 203 -10.42 -5.31 4.80
C LEU A 203 -11.30 -5.82 5.95
N LEU A 204 -11.29 -7.13 6.19
CA LEU A 204 -12.06 -7.74 7.27
C LEU A 204 -11.55 -7.29 8.64
N ALA A 205 -10.25 -7.07 8.80
CA ALA A 205 -9.68 -6.52 10.02
C ALA A 205 -10.22 -5.12 10.34
N ILE A 206 -10.17 -4.21 9.36
CA ILE A 206 -10.70 -2.83 9.47
C ILE A 206 -12.20 -2.84 9.77
N ILE A 207 -12.99 -3.64 9.04
CA ILE A 207 -14.44 -3.71 9.23
C ILE A 207 -14.81 -4.19 10.63
N ASN A 208 -13.97 -5.07 11.19
CA ASN A 208 -14.19 -5.67 12.49
C ASN A 208 -13.47 -4.94 13.62
N ASP A 209 -12.72 -3.88 13.35
CA ASP A 209 -11.92 -3.17 14.36
C ASP A 209 -10.98 -4.12 15.11
N VAL A 210 -10.29 -5.00 14.37
CA VAL A 210 -9.28 -5.94 14.88
C VAL A 210 -7.94 -5.65 14.22
N ASN A 211 -6.86 -6.02 14.90
CA ASN A 211 -5.51 -5.79 14.40
C ASN A 211 -5.13 -6.86 13.38
N ALA A 212 -4.41 -6.43 12.34
CA ALA A 212 -3.82 -7.31 11.34
C ALA A 212 -2.32 -7.03 11.24
N HIS A 213 -1.53 -8.09 11.16
CA HIS A 213 -0.08 -8.03 11.12
C HIS A 213 0.47 -8.80 9.95
N TYR A 214 1.64 -8.37 9.50
CA TYR A 214 2.36 -8.99 8.42
C TYR A 214 3.87 -8.97 8.70
N TYR A 215 4.52 -10.12 8.62
CA TYR A 215 5.98 -10.20 8.76
C TYR A 215 6.69 -9.83 7.46
N HIS A 216 7.60 -8.86 7.55
CA HIS A 216 8.39 -8.42 6.40
C HIS A 216 9.78 -9.06 6.37
N GLN A 217 9.95 -10.01 5.46
CA GLN A 217 11.18 -10.81 5.32
C GLN A 217 12.47 -10.00 5.17
N LEU A 218 12.46 -8.84 4.50
CA LEU A 218 13.68 -8.04 4.33
C LEU A 218 14.11 -7.31 5.60
N PHE A 219 13.15 -6.98 6.47
CA PHE A 219 13.41 -6.22 7.68
C PHE A 219 13.51 -7.10 8.91
N ASP A 220 13.18 -8.39 8.76
CA ASP A 220 13.09 -9.36 9.85
C ASP A 220 12.23 -8.85 11.02
N ASP A 221 11.10 -8.22 10.68
CA ASP A 221 10.19 -7.63 11.67
C ASP A 221 8.71 -7.66 11.24
N MET A 222 7.83 -7.61 12.25
CA MET A 222 6.38 -7.50 12.13
C MET A 222 5.97 -6.05 11.82
N ILE A 223 5.08 -5.91 10.84
CA ILE A 223 4.40 -4.67 10.48
C ILE A 223 2.92 -4.85 10.85
N THR A 224 2.45 -4.03 11.78
CA THR A 224 1.01 -3.88 12.02
C THR A 224 0.41 -3.05 10.90
N LEU A 225 -0.61 -3.59 10.25
CA LEU A 225 -1.34 -2.95 9.19
C LEU A 225 -2.35 -1.97 9.81
N PRO A 226 -2.60 -0.81 9.19
CA PRO A 226 -3.41 0.23 9.79
C PRO A 226 -4.85 -0.23 9.93
N ASN A 227 -5.32 -0.29 11.18
CA ASN A 227 -6.75 -0.33 11.45
C ASN A 227 -7.29 1.11 11.33
N ILE A 228 -8.03 1.39 10.24
CA ILE A 228 -8.52 2.74 9.96
C ILE A 228 -9.89 2.93 10.64
N PRO A 229 -9.97 3.68 11.75
CA PRO A 229 -11.20 3.80 12.50
C PRO A 229 -12.24 4.58 11.70
N ASN A 230 -13.51 4.38 12.03
CA ASN A 230 -14.65 5.10 11.44
C ASN A 230 -14.92 4.80 9.95
N ILE A 231 -14.32 3.75 9.39
CA ILE A 231 -14.67 3.21 8.08
C ILE A 231 -15.75 2.12 8.27
N TYR A 232 -16.89 2.28 7.61
CA TYR A 232 -18.00 1.34 7.69
C TYR A 232 -18.41 0.82 6.32
N PRO A 233 -18.71 -0.48 6.17
CA PRO A 233 -19.35 -1.01 4.97
C PRO A 233 -20.71 -0.35 4.71
N ASN A 234 -20.97 0.05 3.47
CA ASN A 234 -22.25 0.61 3.03
C ASN A 234 -23.29 -0.51 2.80
N THR A 235 -23.84 -1.07 3.88
CA THR A 235 -24.82 -2.17 3.79
C THR A 235 -26.17 -1.76 3.19
N ARG A 236 -26.46 -0.45 3.02
CA ARG A 236 -27.66 0.02 2.31
C ARG A 236 -27.69 -0.43 0.86
N ILE A 237 -26.52 -0.73 0.28
CA ILE A 237 -26.43 -1.30 -1.06
C ILE A 237 -27.09 -2.68 -1.10
N ILE A 238 -26.91 -3.50 -0.05
CA ILE A 238 -27.57 -4.81 0.06
C ILE A 238 -29.09 -4.63 0.23
N GLU A 239 -29.51 -3.70 1.09
CA GLU A 239 -30.94 -3.40 1.29
C GLU A 239 -31.66 -3.04 -0.01
N LYS A 240 -31.06 -2.14 -0.81
CA LYS A 240 -31.62 -1.68 -2.09
C LYS A 240 -31.65 -2.76 -3.16
N ASN A 241 -30.72 -3.72 -3.12
CA ASN A 241 -30.56 -4.76 -4.15
C ASN A 241 -30.94 -6.15 -3.63
N ARG A 242 -31.72 -6.24 -2.55
CA ARG A 242 -31.99 -7.50 -1.84
C ARG A 242 -32.66 -8.56 -2.71
N ASP A 243 -33.64 -8.16 -3.50
CA ASP A 243 -34.40 -9.08 -4.35
C ASP A 243 -33.48 -9.68 -5.42
N LEU A 244 -32.65 -8.84 -6.06
CA LEU A 244 -31.65 -9.27 -7.02
C LEU A 244 -30.61 -10.22 -6.41
N ILE A 245 -30.07 -9.87 -5.24
CA ILE A 245 -29.12 -10.73 -4.53
C ILE A 245 -29.76 -12.09 -4.21
N THR A 246 -31.02 -12.11 -3.80
CA THR A 246 -31.77 -13.34 -3.50
C THR A 246 -31.92 -14.21 -4.75
N ILE A 247 -32.30 -13.61 -5.88
CA ILE A 247 -32.40 -14.29 -7.17
C ILE A 247 -31.06 -14.90 -7.57
N VAL A 248 -29.98 -14.11 -7.54
CA VAL A 248 -28.63 -14.59 -7.91
C VAL A 248 -28.16 -15.72 -6.98
N LYS A 249 -28.39 -15.61 -5.67
CA LYS A 249 -28.02 -16.67 -4.71
C LYS A 249 -28.86 -17.94 -4.84
N SER A 250 -30.10 -17.82 -5.34
CA SER A 250 -30.96 -18.99 -5.60
C SER A 250 -30.49 -19.84 -6.79
N SER A 251 -29.49 -19.37 -7.55
CA SER A 251 -28.89 -20.05 -8.69
C SER A 251 -27.45 -20.48 -8.38
N PRO A 252 -27.20 -21.71 -7.87
CA PRO A 252 -25.87 -22.16 -7.44
C PRO A 252 -24.79 -22.08 -8.53
N ASN A 253 -25.20 -22.28 -9.78
CA ASN A 253 -24.31 -22.26 -10.94
C ASN A 253 -24.17 -20.85 -11.56
N GLY A 254 -24.85 -19.84 -11.02
CA GLY A 254 -24.91 -18.48 -11.55
C GLY A 254 -26.22 -18.22 -12.30
N HIS A 255 -26.62 -16.95 -12.36
CA HIS A 255 -27.82 -16.49 -13.04
C HIS A 255 -27.46 -15.87 -14.40
N PRO A 256 -28.25 -16.04 -15.48
CA PRO A 256 -27.97 -15.35 -16.75
C PRO A 256 -27.77 -13.84 -16.57
N CYS A 257 -26.66 -13.31 -17.09
CA CYS A 257 -26.32 -11.90 -16.93
C CYS A 257 -27.25 -10.98 -17.75
N GLU A 258 -27.67 -11.39 -18.95
CA GLU A 258 -28.63 -10.60 -19.78
C GLU A 258 -29.86 -10.18 -18.97
N ASN A 259 -30.42 -11.11 -18.20
CA ASN A 259 -31.57 -10.86 -17.33
C ASN A 259 -31.26 -9.89 -16.18
N ILE A 260 -30.03 -9.84 -15.65
CA ILE A 260 -29.71 -8.95 -14.52
C ILE A 260 -29.67 -7.47 -14.95
N TRP A 261 -29.06 -7.17 -16.09
CA TRP A 261 -28.93 -5.79 -16.57
C TRP A 261 -30.16 -5.34 -17.35
N GLU A 262 -30.82 -6.24 -18.10
CA GLU A 262 -32.00 -5.90 -18.93
C GLU A 262 -33.31 -5.88 -18.15
N GLU A 263 -33.58 -6.87 -17.29
CA GLU A 263 -34.90 -6.95 -16.61
C GLU A 263 -35.11 -5.83 -15.57
N TRP A 264 -34.05 -5.17 -15.07
CA TRP A 264 -34.13 -4.25 -13.91
C TRP A 264 -33.32 -2.96 -14.06
N ALA A 265 -32.95 -2.56 -15.29
CA ALA A 265 -32.16 -1.36 -15.59
C ALA A 265 -32.69 -0.07 -14.92
N GLU A 266 -33.99 0.01 -14.63
CA GLU A 266 -34.64 1.16 -14.00
C GLU A 266 -34.62 1.14 -12.46
N GLN A 267 -34.37 -0.01 -11.81
CA GLN A 267 -34.44 -0.17 -10.35
C GLN A 267 -33.08 -0.22 -9.67
N ILE A 268 -32.00 -0.43 -10.43
CA ILE A 268 -30.68 -0.66 -9.87
C ILE A 268 -29.88 0.64 -9.81
N ASP A 269 -29.19 0.86 -8.69
CA ASP A 269 -28.08 1.80 -8.63
C ASP A 269 -26.91 1.19 -9.44
N THR A 270 -26.95 1.40 -10.76
CA THR A 270 -26.05 0.76 -11.74
C THR A 270 -24.58 0.94 -11.40
N LYS A 271 -24.24 1.98 -10.62
CA LYS A 271 -22.90 2.27 -10.10
C LYS A 271 -22.30 1.15 -9.25
N PHE A 272 -23.12 0.29 -8.64
CA PHE A 272 -22.66 -0.76 -7.71
C PHE A 272 -22.80 -2.17 -8.26
N ILE A 273 -23.43 -2.37 -9.43
CA ILE A 273 -23.64 -3.72 -10.00
C ILE A 273 -22.32 -4.42 -10.24
N ASP A 274 -21.39 -3.77 -10.96
CA ASP A 274 -20.10 -4.37 -11.33
C ASP A 274 -19.20 -4.64 -10.12
N MET A 275 -19.51 -4.03 -8.98
CA MET A 275 -18.86 -4.30 -7.71
C MET A 275 -19.53 -5.47 -6.96
N LEU A 276 -20.86 -5.57 -6.99
CA LEU A 276 -21.62 -6.61 -6.30
C LEU A 276 -21.62 -7.94 -7.04
N PHE A 277 -21.53 -7.93 -8.36
CA PHE A 277 -21.69 -9.13 -9.19
C PHE A 277 -20.49 -9.33 -10.12
N ASP A 278 -19.99 -10.56 -10.16
CA ASP A 278 -18.99 -11.00 -11.12
C ASP A 278 -19.68 -11.61 -12.34
N LYS A 279 -19.27 -11.16 -13.55
CA LYS A 279 -19.65 -11.79 -14.82
C LYS A 279 -18.71 -12.97 -15.11
N ARG A 280 -19.29 -14.08 -15.55
CA ARG A 280 -18.61 -15.32 -15.92
C ARG A 280 -19.01 -15.69 -17.35
N THR A 281 -18.05 -16.12 -18.15
CA THR A 281 -18.32 -16.74 -19.45
C THR A 281 -18.24 -18.24 -19.26
N ASP A 282 -19.35 -18.95 -19.42
CA ASP A 282 -19.38 -20.41 -19.38
C ASP A 282 -19.91 -20.93 -20.71
N VAL A 283 -18.98 -21.44 -21.54
CA VAL A 283 -19.07 -22.11 -22.86
C VAL A 283 -20.01 -21.49 -23.92
N ASP A 284 -21.21 -21.02 -23.58
CA ASP A 284 -22.16 -20.32 -24.46
C ASP A 284 -23.06 -19.28 -23.74
N LYS A 285 -22.91 -19.07 -22.41
CA LYS A 285 -23.75 -18.14 -21.63
C LYS A 285 -22.92 -17.26 -20.70
N GLN A 286 -23.26 -15.97 -20.64
CA GLN A 286 -22.78 -15.10 -19.59
C GLN A 286 -23.60 -15.34 -18.32
N LEU A 287 -22.97 -15.86 -17.28
CA LEU A 287 -23.56 -16.13 -15.96
C LEU A 287 -23.00 -15.18 -14.92
N CYS A 288 -23.81 -14.81 -13.95
CA CYS A 288 -23.50 -13.82 -12.95
C CYS A 288 -23.68 -14.39 -11.55
N LYS A 289 -22.72 -14.07 -10.67
CA LYS A 289 -22.68 -14.49 -9.27
C LYS A 289 -22.38 -13.29 -8.39
N LEU A 290 -22.69 -13.41 -7.10
CA LEU A 290 -22.27 -12.42 -6.13
C LEU A 290 -20.74 -12.41 -6.05
N SER A 291 -20.13 -11.24 -6.15
CA SER A 291 -18.69 -11.07 -6.00
C SER A 291 -18.27 -11.32 -4.55
N ILE A 292 -16.96 -11.44 -4.29
CA ILE A 292 -16.42 -11.52 -2.92
C ILE A 292 -16.88 -10.32 -2.07
N ILE A 293 -16.91 -9.13 -2.67
CA ILE A 293 -17.36 -7.90 -2.01
C ILE A 293 -18.84 -7.97 -1.68
N GLY A 294 -19.67 -8.45 -2.62
CA GLY A 294 -21.10 -8.66 -2.40
C GLY A 294 -21.37 -9.68 -1.28
N GLU A 295 -20.62 -10.78 -1.24
CA GLU A 295 -20.72 -11.81 -0.18
C GLU A 295 -20.32 -11.23 1.19
N ILE A 296 -19.21 -10.50 1.28
CA ILE A 296 -18.77 -9.84 2.53
C ILE A 296 -19.84 -8.85 3.02
N LEU A 297 -20.36 -8.00 2.13
CA LEU A 297 -21.39 -7.02 2.50
C LEU A 297 -22.68 -7.68 2.97
N LEU A 298 -23.10 -8.77 2.31
CA LEU A 298 -24.27 -9.53 2.70
C LEU A 298 -24.09 -10.16 4.08
N MET A 299 -22.94 -10.80 4.36
CA MET A 299 -22.62 -11.36 5.67
C MET A 299 -22.71 -10.30 6.78
N ILE A 300 -22.15 -9.12 6.53
CA ILE A 300 -22.17 -8.00 7.48
C ILE A 300 -23.60 -7.47 7.68
N TYR A 301 -24.37 -7.38 6.60
CA TYR A 301 -25.76 -6.94 6.65
C TYR A 301 -26.63 -7.91 7.48
N ASP A 302 -26.52 -9.22 7.24
CA ASP A 302 -27.28 -10.24 7.95
C ASP A 302 -26.92 -10.28 9.44
N ALA A 303 -25.63 -10.18 9.78
CA ALA A 303 -25.16 -10.10 11.17
C ALA A 303 -25.65 -8.84 11.91
N LYS A 304 -25.88 -7.72 11.20
CA LYS A 304 -26.43 -6.49 11.77
C LYS A 304 -27.95 -6.54 11.92
N LYS A 305 -28.65 -7.29 11.06
CA LYS A 305 -30.09 -7.51 11.16
C LYS A 305 -30.49 -8.20 12.47
N GLU A 306 -29.66 -9.12 12.97
CA GLU A 306 -29.84 -9.72 14.29
C GLU A 306 -29.73 -8.70 15.45
N LYS A 307 -29.18 -7.48 15.20
CA LYS A 307 -29.02 -6.39 16.18
C LYS A 307 -29.95 -5.18 15.92
N GLU A 308 -30.97 -5.28 15.07
CA GLU A 308 -31.78 -4.13 14.63
C GLU A 308 -32.53 -3.42 15.77
N TYR A 309 -32.04 -2.25 16.24
CA TYR A 309 -32.85 -1.02 16.39
C TYR A 309 -32.06 0.27 16.76
N ASN A 310 -30.83 0.50 16.26
CA ASN A 310 -30.12 1.76 16.56
C ASN A 310 -29.64 2.58 15.35
N ILE A 311 -30.21 2.33 14.17
CA ILE A 311 -29.88 3.10 12.95
C ILE A 311 -30.66 4.43 12.86
N LYS A 312 -31.63 4.69 13.77
CA LYS A 312 -32.34 5.98 13.83
C LYS A 312 -31.41 7.18 14.12
N LYS A 313 -30.21 6.97 14.65
CA LYS A 313 -29.23 8.04 14.95
C LYS A 313 -28.38 8.48 13.73
N PHE A 314 -28.43 7.76 12.61
CA PHE A 314 -27.54 8.00 11.46
C PHE A 314 -28.14 8.86 10.32
N LYS A 315 -29.27 9.54 10.56
CA LYS A 315 -29.93 10.39 9.53
C LYS A 315 -29.14 11.65 9.12
N LYS A 316 -28.05 11.99 9.82
CA LYS A 316 -27.26 13.22 9.59
C LYS A 316 -25.77 12.97 9.28
N LEU A 317 -25.38 11.77 8.85
CA LEU A 317 -24.02 11.57 8.37
C LEU A 317 -23.91 12.09 6.94
N ALA A 318 -22.99 13.03 6.73
CA ALA A 318 -22.63 13.56 5.43
C ALA A 318 -22.36 12.40 4.47
N LYS A 319 -23.16 12.32 3.42
CA LYS A 319 -22.95 11.40 2.31
C LYS A 319 -21.67 11.86 1.62
N PHE A 320 -20.54 11.24 1.93
CA PHE A 320 -19.32 11.44 1.16
C PHE A 320 -19.34 10.46 0.00
N PRO A 321 -19.40 10.95 -1.24
CA PRO A 321 -19.52 10.06 -2.36
C PRO A 321 -18.14 9.81 -2.95
N LEU A 322 -17.38 8.88 -2.35
CA LEU A 322 -16.18 8.34 -2.99
C LEU A 322 -16.51 7.62 -4.32
N PHE A 323 -17.79 7.39 -4.61
CA PHE A 323 -18.31 6.67 -5.77
C PHE A 323 -19.15 7.54 -6.74
N GLU A 324 -19.18 8.87 -6.62
CA GLU A 324 -20.05 9.71 -7.49
C GLU A 324 -19.45 10.19 -8.81
N GLU A 325 -18.24 9.81 -9.21
CA GLU A 325 -17.76 10.19 -10.54
C GLU A 325 -18.59 9.50 -11.65
N SER A 326 -19.23 10.32 -12.48
CA SER A 326 -20.03 9.86 -13.62
C SER A 326 -19.12 9.28 -14.71
N GLU A 327 -19.19 7.97 -14.93
CA GLU A 327 -18.44 7.25 -15.97
C GLU A 327 -18.54 7.89 -17.37
N LYS A 328 -19.66 8.57 -17.66
CA LYS A 328 -19.97 9.20 -18.96
C LYS A 328 -18.96 10.27 -19.43
N GLU A 329 -18.14 10.87 -18.56
CA GLU A 329 -17.12 11.87 -18.96
C GLU A 329 -15.70 11.29 -19.17
N THR A 330 -15.49 9.99 -18.93
CA THR A 330 -14.16 9.37 -18.85
C THR A 330 -13.80 8.43 -19.99
N GLU A 331 -14.77 7.86 -20.71
CA GLU A 331 -14.52 6.85 -21.75
C GLU A 331 -13.57 7.33 -22.87
N ASN A 332 -13.66 8.60 -23.27
CA ASN A 332 -12.82 9.16 -24.34
C ASN A 332 -11.40 9.55 -23.88
N LYS A 333 -11.08 9.48 -22.59
CA LYS A 333 -9.78 9.90 -22.05
C LYS A 333 -8.84 8.71 -21.79
N GLY A 334 -9.20 7.47 -22.11
CA GLY A 334 -8.35 6.30 -21.82
C GLY A 334 -8.18 6.02 -20.32
N THR A 335 -7.46 4.96 -19.98
CA THR A 335 -7.28 4.50 -18.58
C THR A 335 -5.95 4.98 -18.02
N TYR A 336 -5.95 5.44 -16.77
CA TYR A 336 -4.75 5.76 -16.02
C TYR A 336 -4.39 4.62 -15.06
N LEU A 337 -3.19 4.09 -15.19
CA LEU A 337 -2.71 2.95 -14.42
C LEU A 337 -1.65 3.38 -13.41
N ILE A 338 -1.80 2.92 -12.18
CA ILE A 338 -0.80 3.10 -11.11
C ILE A 338 -0.14 1.75 -10.90
N PHE A 339 1.14 1.62 -11.22
CA PHE A 339 1.90 0.39 -11.00
C PHE A 339 2.77 0.53 -9.76
N THR A 340 2.70 -0.43 -8.84
CA THR A 340 3.81 -0.66 -7.90
C THR A 340 4.90 -1.40 -8.65
N THR A 341 6.14 -0.88 -8.63
CA THR A 341 7.25 -1.54 -9.31
C THR A 341 8.19 -2.23 -8.36
N GLY A 342 8.62 -3.43 -8.76
CA GLY A 342 9.64 -4.17 -8.04
C GLY A 342 10.93 -4.30 -8.85
N ILE A 343 11.73 -5.28 -8.45
CA ILE A 343 12.94 -5.71 -9.16
C ILE A 343 12.67 -6.74 -10.27
N SER A 344 11.39 -6.94 -10.61
CA SER A 344 10.96 -8.05 -11.47
C SER A 344 11.65 -8.00 -12.84
N LEU A 345 11.68 -6.82 -13.47
CA LEU A 345 12.31 -6.59 -14.77
C LEU A 345 13.80 -6.97 -14.74
N LEU A 346 14.55 -6.46 -13.76
CA LEU A 346 15.98 -6.77 -13.64
C LEU A 346 16.20 -8.28 -13.39
N THR A 347 15.37 -8.89 -12.54
CA THR A 347 15.46 -10.32 -12.22
C THR A 347 15.22 -11.18 -13.46
N GLN A 348 14.22 -10.85 -14.27
CA GLN A 348 13.90 -11.57 -15.50
C GLN A 348 14.98 -11.38 -16.56
N ALA A 349 15.50 -10.17 -16.72
CA ALA A 349 16.63 -9.90 -17.61
C ALA A 349 17.86 -10.73 -17.24
N LEU A 350 18.27 -10.69 -15.97
CA LEU A 350 19.44 -11.45 -15.50
C LEU A 350 19.24 -12.97 -15.65
N ASN A 351 18.05 -13.49 -15.37
CA ASN A 351 17.74 -14.91 -15.57
C ASN A 351 17.81 -15.30 -17.05
N TYR A 352 17.27 -14.48 -17.95
CA TYR A 352 17.34 -14.71 -19.38
C TYR A 352 18.79 -14.76 -19.86
N TYR A 353 19.60 -13.77 -19.50
CA TYR A 353 21.01 -13.73 -19.89
C TYR A 353 21.84 -14.85 -19.28
N ARG A 354 21.56 -15.25 -18.04
CA ARG A 354 22.20 -16.41 -17.41
C ARG A 354 22.04 -17.68 -18.23
N ASN A 355 20.86 -17.87 -18.83
CA ASN A 355 20.52 -19.05 -19.59
C ASN A 355 20.93 -18.95 -21.08
N ASN A 356 21.35 -17.77 -21.54
CA ASN A 356 21.71 -17.49 -22.94
C ASN A 356 23.07 -16.77 -23.04
N GLN A 357 24.14 -17.43 -22.58
CA GLN A 357 25.47 -16.82 -22.42
C GLN A 357 26.10 -16.31 -23.73
N ASP A 358 25.66 -16.80 -24.88
CA ASP A 358 26.18 -16.41 -26.20
C ASP A 358 25.71 -15.01 -26.66
N ILE A 359 24.77 -14.39 -25.94
CA ILE A 359 24.10 -13.13 -26.35
C ILE A 359 24.76 -11.88 -25.72
N LEU A 360 25.63 -12.04 -24.73
CA LEU A 360 26.26 -10.90 -24.02
C LEU A 360 27.70 -10.65 -24.46
N GLU A 361 28.00 -9.42 -24.88
CA GLU A 361 29.39 -8.95 -24.95
C GLU A 361 29.97 -8.84 -23.53
N GLN A 362 31.27 -9.15 -23.39
CA GLN A 362 31.94 -9.25 -22.08
C GLN A 362 31.88 -7.96 -21.24
N ASP A 363 31.70 -6.79 -21.85
CA ASP A 363 31.75 -5.49 -21.18
C ASP A 363 30.40 -4.90 -20.73
N PHE A 364 29.28 -5.61 -20.92
CA PHE A 364 27.98 -5.08 -20.50
C PHE A 364 27.79 -5.06 -18.97
N PRO A 365 27.26 -3.96 -18.40
CA PRO A 365 26.80 -3.87 -17.02
C PRO A 365 26.01 -5.06 -16.48
N LEU A 366 25.01 -5.61 -17.21
CA LEU A 366 24.26 -6.79 -16.73
C LEU A 366 25.15 -8.03 -16.61
N ASN A 367 26.13 -8.19 -17.50
CA ASN A 367 27.08 -9.29 -17.43
C ASN A 367 27.92 -9.21 -16.16
N ARG A 368 28.42 -8.01 -15.81
CA ARG A 368 29.17 -7.80 -14.56
C ARG A 368 28.33 -8.03 -13.31
N ILE A 369 27.04 -7.64 -13.33
CA ILE A 369 26.10 -7.98 -12.24
C ILE A 369 25.96 -9.50 -12.10
N LEU A 370 25.82 -10.21 -13.23
CA LEU A 370 25.69 -11.66 -13.24
C LEU A 370 26.96 -12.37 -12.76
N GLU A 371 28.16 -11.90 -13.14
CA GLU A 371 29.43 -12.46 -12.68
C GLU A 371 29.66 -12.25 -11.18
N ALA A 372 29.45 -11.04 -10.67
CA ALA A 372 29.51 -10.77 -9.22
C ALA A 372 28.51 -11.64 -8.43
N TYR A 373 27.39 -11.97 -9.06
CA TYR A 373 26.41 -12.90 -8.50
C TYR A 373 26.93 -14.34 -8.44
N LYS A 374 27.53 -14.83 -9.53
CA LYS A 374 28.12 -16.18 -9.63
C LYS A 374 29.26 -16.38 -8.64
N GLU A 375 30.12 -15.39 -8.44
CA GLU A 375 31.19 -15.44 -7.43
C GLU A 375 30.64 -15.67 -6.03
N LYS A 376 29.56 -14.96 -5.67
CA LYS A 376 28.93 -15.12 -4.35
C LYS A 376 28.22 -16.45 -4.17
N ILE A 377 27.64 -17.02 -5.23
CA ILE A 377 27.11 -18.39 -5.20
C ILE A 377 28.26 -19.39 -4.99
N ARG A 378 29.44 -19.19 -5.59
CA ARG A 378 30.58 -20.11 -5.35
C ARG A 378 31.07 -20.08 -3.91
N GLU A 379 30.86 -18.98 -3.19
CA GLU A 379 31.16 -18.85 -1.76
C GLU A 379 30.06 -19.45 -0.86
N SER A 380 28.85 -19.67 -1.38
CA SER A 380 27.71 -20.23 -0.63
C SER A 380 27.29 -21.57 -1.23
N ASP A 381 27.41 -22.68 -0.50
CA ASP A 381 26.92 -24.01 -0.93
C ASP A 381 25.38 -24.10 -1.13
N THR A 382 24.69 -22.97 -1.23
CA THR A 382 23.23 -22.84 -1.35
C THR A 382 22.83 -21.91 -2.51
N TYR A 383 21.64 -22.17 -3.08
CA TYR A 383 21.02 -21.30 -4.07
C TYR A 383 20.68 -19.95 -3.46
N VAL A 384 21.23 -18.87 -4.05
CA VAL A 384 20.83 -17.50 -3.72
C VAL A 384 19.98 -16.98 -4.89
N PRO A 385 18.71 -16.61 -4.71
CA PRO A 385 17.92 -15.92 -5.74
C PRO A 385 18.37 -14.46 -5.92
N ILE A 386 18.42 -14.00 -7.19
CA ILE A 386 18.81 -12.63 -7.51
C ILE A 386 17.80 -11.68 -6.84
N GLY A 387 18.28 -10.97 -5.83
CA GLY A 387 17.44 -10.20 -4.92
C GLY A 387 17.57 -8.68 -5.10
N PRO A 388 16.86 -7.91 -4.26
CA PRO A 388 16.79 -6.45 -4.35
C PRO A 388 18.13 -5.72 -4.28
N TYR A 389 19.12 -6.37 -3.68
CA TYR A 389 20.49 -5.88 -3.50
C TYR A 389 21.45 -6.32 -4.61
N ALA A 390 20.96 -6.74 -5.78
CA ALA A 390 21.81 -7.26 -6.86
C ALA A 390 22.95 -6.30 -7.23
N LEU A 391 22.69 -4.99 -7.28
CA LEU A 391 23.73 -3.98 -7.51
C LEU A 391 24.68 -3.80 -6.33
N ASP A 392 24.20 -3.99 -5.09
CA ASP A 392 25.02 -3.88 -3.89
C ASP A 392 25.98 -5.06 -3.71
N LYS A 393 25.71 -6.17 -4.40
CA LYS A 393 26.64 -7.30 -4.46
C LYS A 393 27.89 -7.02 -5.31
N ILE A 394 27.88 -6.03 -6.21
CA ILE A 394 29.09 -5.60 -6.94
C ILE A 394 29.93 -4.72 -6.02
N LYS A 395 30.93 -5.31 -5.36
CA LYS A 395 31.82 -4.62 -4.43
C LYS A 395 32.80 -3.68 -5.12
N ASP A 396 33.17 -3.98 -6.36
CA ASP A 396 34.17 -3.22 -7.12
C ASP A 396 33.62 -1.91 -7.70
N TRP A 397 32.30 -1.75 -7.75
CA TRP A 397 31.69 -0.49 -8.15
C TRP A 397 31.45 0.38 -6.93
N SER A 398 32.11 1.54 -6.91
CA SER A 398 31.72 2.64 -6.04
C SER A 398 30.28 3.07 -6.30
N LYS A 399 29.67 3.75 -5.31
CA LYS A 399 28.32 4.33 -5.47
C LYS A 399 28.21 5.22 -6.72
N LYS A 400 29.26 6.01 -6.99
CA LYS A 400 29.33 6.89 -8.17
C LYS A 400 29.42 6.09 -9.47
N GLU A 401 30.17 4.98 -9.49
CA GLU A 401 30.24 4.11 -10.66
C GLU A 401 28.89 3.42 -10.95
N LYS A 402 28.21 2.94 -9.91
CA LYS A 402 26.83 2.42 -10.03
C LYS A 402 25.90 3.45 -10.68
N GLU A 403 25.96 4.71 -10.22
CA GLU A 403 25.18 5.81 -10.80
C GLU A 403 25.59 6.13 -12.25
N ASN A 404 26.89 6.12 -12.57
CA ASN A 404 27.38 6.35 -13.93
C ASN A 404 26.93 5.28 -14.93
N GLN A 405 26.72 4.04 -14.48
CA GLN A 405 26.22 2.94 -15.33
C GLN A 405 24.71 2.98 -15.54
N LYS A 406 23.97 3.84 -14.82
CA LYS A 406 22.50 3.94 -14.93
C LYS A 406 21.99 4.06 -16.38
N PRO A 407 22.53 4.94 -17.26
CA PRO A 407 22.05 5.04 -18.63
C PRO A 407 22.25 3.76 -19.46
N ASN A 408 23.37 3.07 -19.26
CA ASN A 408 23.68 1.82 -19.96
C ASN A 408 22.75 0.69 -19.50
N LEU A 409 22.52 0.58 -18.19
CA LEU A 409 21.58 -0.40 -17.62
C LEU A 409 20.15 -0.16 -18.10
N ILE A 410 19.69 1.10 -18.15
CA ILE A 410 18.37 1.44 -18.72
C ILE A 410 18.29 0.99 -20.17
N LYS A 411 19.33 1.28 -20.97
CA LYS A 411 19.39 0.88 -22.39
C LYS A 411 19.36 -0.63 -22.56
N GLU A 412 20.09 -1.39 -21.76
CA GLU A 412 20.09 -2.86 -21.81
C GLU A 412 18.72 -3.43 -21.44
N LEU A 413 18.10 -2.94 -20.36
CA LEU A 413 16.74 -3.37 -20.00
C LEU A 413 15.73 -2.99 -21.08
N ARG A 414 15.89 -1.85 -21.76
CA ARG A 414 15.07 -1.47 -22.91
C ARG A 414 15.23 -2.45 -24.06
N ASN A 415 16.46 -2.78 -24.46
CA ASN A 415 16.71 -3.78 -25.50
C ASN A 415 16.09 -5.14 -25.15
N PHE A 416 16.18 -5.54 -23.88
CA PHE A 416 15.55 -6.76 -23.39
C PHE A 416 14.01 -6.71 -23.53
N LEU A 417 13.38 -5.59 -23.19
CA LEU A 417 11.93 -5.40 -23.39
C LEU A 417 11.54 -5.43 -24.86
N ASP A 418 12.30 -4.71 -25.71
CA ASP A 418 12.05 -4.63 -27.15
C ASP A 418 12.17 -6.04 -27.79
N PHE A 419 13.18 -6.84 -27.41
CA PHE A 419 13.32 -8.23 -27.85
C PHE A 419 12.07 -9.07 -27.51
N TYR A 420 11.58 -9.02 -26.27
CA TYR A 420 10.39 -9.77 -25.90
C TYR A 420 9.11 -9.25 -26.58
N HIS A 421 9.06 -7.96 -26.92
CA HIS A 421 7.93 -7.39 -27.64
C HIS A 421 7.89 -7.84 -29.10
N GLU A 422 9.03 -7.80 -29.80
CA GLU A 422 9.17 -8.24 -31.19
C GLU A 422 8.86 -9.73 -31.39
N ASN A 423 9.02 -10.54 -30.32
CA ASN A 423 8.70 -11.96 -30.31
C ASN A 423 7.31 -12.29 -29.71
N ASP A 424 6.44 -11.30 -29.49
CA ASP A 424 5.08 -11.44 -28.94
C ASP A 424 5.02 -12.18 -27.57
N ASP A 425 6.05 -11.99 -26.74
CA ASP A 425 6.19 -12.67 -25.44
C ASP A 425 6.43 -11.68 -24.29
N ILE A 426 5.95 -10.44 -24.45
CA ILE A 426 6.21 -9.33 -23.52
C ILE A 426 5.82 -9.64 -22.06
N ARG A 427 4.89 -10.58 -21.86
CA ARG A 427 4.43 -11.02 -20.53
C ARG A 427 5.52 -11.68 -19.68
N ARG A 428 6.57 -12.23 -20.29
CA ARG A 428 7.68 -12.86 -19.56
C ARG A 428 8.74 -11.87 -19.10
N SER A 429 8.76 -10.67 -19.68
CA SER A 429 9.78 -9.66 -19.45
C SER A 429 9.72 -9.01 -18.06
N SER A 430 8.52 -8.83 -17.50
CA SER A 430 8.31 -8.25 -16.17
C SER A 430 6.89 -8.51 -15.66
N ALA A 431 6.72 -8.47 -14.33
CA ALA A 431 5.43 -8.58 -13.67
C ALA A 431 4.47 -7.43 -14.05
N GLU A 432 5.02 -6.23 -14.23
CA GLU A 432 4.31 -5.02 -14.62
C GLU A 432 3.71 -5.16 -16.03
N LEU A 433 4.53 -5.56 -17.02
CA LEU A 433 4.06 -5.73 -18.40
C LEU A 433 3.18 -6.97 -18.59
N ASN A 434 3.39 -8.03 -17.80
CA ASN A 434 2.46 -9.16 -17.74
C ASN A 434 1.05 -8.71 -17.30
N THR A 435 0.99 -7.82 -16.30
CA THR A 435 -0.28 -7.27 -15.81
C THR A 435 -0.93 -6.41 -16.87
N LEU A 436 -0.18 -5.49 -17.47
CA LEU A 436 -0.69 -4.60 -18.52
C LEU A 436 -1.23 -5.39 -19.72
N GLN A 437 -0.44 -6.33 -20.25
CA GLN A 437 -0.83 -7.12 -21.41
C GLN A 437 -2.10 -7.92 -21.13
N LYS A 438 -2.22 -8.57 -19.97
CA LYS A 438 -3.45 -9.29 -19.61
C LYS A 438 -4.66 -8.39 -19.40
N MET A 439 -4.47 -7.17 -18.89
CA MET A 439 -5.55 -6.19 -18.83
C MET A 439 -6.03 -5.80 -20.22
N ILE A 440 -5.13 -5.73 -21.21
CA ILE A 440 -5.47 -5.47 -22.62
C ILE A 440 -6.20 -6.67 -23.21
N ASP A 441 -5.65 -7.89 -23.06
CA ASP A 441 -6.24 -9.11 -23.64
C ASP A 441 -7.64 -9.42 -23.10
N GLN A 442 -7.89 -9.06 -21.83
CA GLN A 442 -9.18 -9.25 -21.16
C GLN A 442 -10.07 -8.01 -21.26
N GLU A 443 -9.71 -7.05 -22.12
CA GLU A 443 -10.47 -5.83 -22.43
C GLU A 443 -10.79 -4.93 -21.23
N TYR A 444 -10.08 -5.08 -20.10
CA TYR A 444 -10.16 -4.14 -18.97
C TYR A 444 -9.66 -2.75 -19.36
N VAL A 445 -8.69 -2.70 -20.29
CA VAL A 445 -8.17 -1.47 -20.89
C VAL A 445 -8.01 -1.66 -22.40
N LYS A 446 -8.15 -0.56 -23.15
CA LYS A 446 -7.90 -0.57 -24.59
C LYS A 446 -6.41 -0.31 -24.85
N GLU A 447 -5.82 -1.11 -25.72
CA GLU A 447 -4.46 -0.88 -26.22
C GLU A 447 -4.32 0.52 -26.81
N LYS A 448 -3.15 1.15 -26.68
CA LYS A 448 -2.88 2.53 -27.15
C LYS A 448 -3.81 3.60 -26.57
N MET A 449 -4.50 3.28 -25.49
CA MET A 449 -5.39 4.16 -24.74
C MET A 449 -5.11 4.07 -23.24
N VAL A 450 -3.87 3.72 -22.88
CA VAL A 450 -3.40 3.68 -21.49
C VAL A 450 -2.34 4.74 -21.24
N CYS A 451 -2.25 5.21 -20.02
CA CYS A 451 -1.13 6.00 -19.52
C CYS A 451 -1.03 5.74 -18.02
N GLY A 452 -0.01 6.27 -17.35
CA GLY A 452 0.10 5.92 -15.95
C GLY A 452 1.31 6.44 -15.23
N VAL A 453 1.57 5.82 -14.10
CA VAL A 453 2.71 6.10 -13.25
C VAL A 453 3.22 4.83 -12.62
N PHE A 454 4.54 4.67 -12.67
CA PHE A 454 5.29 3.66 -11.95
C PHE A 454 5.74 4.24 -10.61
N LEU A 455 5.20 3.73 -9.51
CA LEU A 455 5.63 4.03 -8.15
C LEU A 455 6.90 3.22 -7.88
N ILE A 456 8.04 3.91 -7.87
CA ILE A 456 9.36 3.29 -7.75
C ILE A 456 9.94 3.53 -6.35
N SER A 457 10.64 2.53 -5.83
CA SER A 457 11.38 2.62 -4.57
C SER A 457 12.50 3.67 -4.67
N ASP A 458 12.91 4.23 -3.53
CA ASP A 458 14.03 5.17 -3.43
C ASP A 458 15.36 4.42 -3.49
N THR A 459 15.57 3.70 -4.60
CA THR A 459 16.73 2.85 -4.85
C THR A 459 17.18 3.00 -6.30
N LEU A 460 18.48 2.81 -6.55
CA LEU A 460 19.03 2.88 -7.91
C LEU A 460 18.39 1.83 -8.85
N VAL A 461 18.14 0.62 -8.34
CA VAL A 461 17.44 -0.44 -9.11
C VAL A 461 16.02 0.00 -9.47
N GLY A 462 15.26 0.54 -8.50
CA GLY A 462 13.91 1.04 -8.73
C GLY A 462 13.87 2.13 -9.79
N GLU A 463 14.83 3.07 -9.75
CA GLU A 463 14.97 4.11 -10.77
C GLU A 463 15.27 3.55 -12.16
N ILE A 464 16.24 2.63 -12.28
CA ILE A 464 16.61 1.99 -13.56
C ILE A 464 15.42 1.23 -14.16
N CYS A 465 14.78 0.36 -13.39
CA CYS A 465 13.65 -0.44 -13.87
C CYS A 465 12.45 0.44 -14.23
N GLY A 466 12.10 1.39 -13.36
CA GLY A 466 10.99 2.30 -13.60
C GLY A 466 11.18 3.15 -14.85
N GLU A 467 12.39 3.63 -15.10
CA GLU A 467 12.70 4.44 -16.27
C GLU A 467 12.65 3.61 -17.57
N ALA A 468 13.22 2.41 -17.57
CA ALA A 468 13.11 1.48 -18.72
C ALA A 468 11.65 1.13 -19.03
N LEU A 469 10.85 0.76 -18.01
CA LEU A 469 9.43 0.47 -18.16
C LEU A 469 8.64 1.68 -18.68
N SER A 470 8.89 2.86 -18.10
CA SER A 470 8.19 4.09 -18.47
C SER A 470 8.48 4.48 -19.92
N GLN A 471 9.74 4.41 -20.35
CA GLN A 471 10.07 4.69 -21.73
C GLN A 471 9.38 3.64 -22.65
N PHE A 472 9.43 2.35 -22.31
CA PHE A 472 8.88 1.29 -23.16
C PHE A 472 7.37 1.40 -23.34
N CYS A 473 6.66 1.71 -22.25
CA CYS A 473 5.21 1.88 -22.31
C CYS A 473 4.80 3.16 -23.05
N ASN A 474 5.64 4.20 -23.03
CA ASN A 474 5.39 5.41 -23.80
C ASN A 474 5.42 5.15 -25.30
N ASP A 475 6.36 4.31 -25.75
CA ASP A 475 6.55 3.99 -27.17
C ASP A 475 5.45 3.06 -27.71
N ASN A 476 4.98 2.11 -26.88
CA ASN A 476 4.15 0.99 -27.36
C ASN A 476 2.67 1.03 -26.94
N PHE A 477 2.33 1.60 -25.77
CA PHE A 477 0.98 1.48 -25.21
C PHE A 477 0.24 2.80 -25.00
N CYS A 478 0.93 3.94 -25.15
CA CYS A 478 0.41 5.18 -24.59
C CYS A 478 -0.75 5.80 -25.37
N ALA A 479 -1.69 6.42 -24.66
CA ALA A 479 -2.75 7.23 -25.25
C ALA A 479 -2.20 8.49 -25.94
N PRO A 480 -2.86 8.99 -27.00
CA PRO A 480 -2.49 10.26 -27.63
C PRO A 480 -2.43 11.39 -26.59
N ASN A 481 -1.32 12.14 -26.55
CA ASN A 481 -1.05 13.21 -25.59
C ASN A 481 -1.01 12.79 -24.10
N ALA A 482 -0.73 11.52 -23.81
CA ALA A 482 -0.48 11.05 -22.46
C ALA A 482 0.91 10.39 -22.36
N LYS A 483 1.39 10.16 -21.13
CA LYS A 483 2.64 9.44 -20.89
C LYS A 483 2.58 8.62 -19.61
N PHE A 484 3.26 7.49 -19.61
CA PHE A 484 3.82 6.87 -18.43
C PHE A 484 4.94 7.74 -17.85
N GLN A 485 4.95 7.82 -16.52
CA GLN A 485 5.95 8.55 -15.75
C GLN A 485 6.43 7.66 -14.61
N THR A 486 7.59 7.99 -14.05
CA THR A 486 8.03 7.43 -12.77
C THR A 486 7.71 8.42 -11.65
N ARG A 487 7.28 7.91 -10.50
CA ARG A 487 7.21 8.68 -9.25
C ARG A 487 8.00 7.94 -8.20
N LYS A 488 9.14 8.52 -7.83
CA LYS A 488 9.94 8.01 -6.74
C LYS A 488 9.28 8.28 -5.40
N ILE A 489 9.07 7.22 -4.62
CA ILE A 489 8.55 7.32 -3.26
C ILE A 489 9.74 7.43 -2.31
N LYS A 490 9.99 8.64 -1.81
CA LYS A 490 11.08 8.90 -0.86
C LYS A 490 10.98 7.98 0.35
N ALA A 491 12.12 7.55 0.87
CA ALA A 491 12.19 6.67 2.04
C ALA A 491 11.56 5.28 1.86
N LEU A 492 11.04 4.95 0.66
CA LEU A 492 10.64 3.59 0.32
C LEU A 492 11.88 2.81 -0.11
N ASN A 493 12.69 2.41 0.86
CA ASN A 493 13.96 1.73 0.66
C ASN A 493 14.06 0.51 1.58
N TYR A 494 15.25 -0.09 1.65
CA TYR A 494 15.50 -1.30 2.41
C TYR A 494 15.90 -1.07 3.88
N ASP A 495 15.84 0.17 4.38
CA ASP A 495 16.05 0.49 5.78
C ASP A 495 14.71 0.44 6.54
N TYR A 496 14.60 -0.41 7.56
CA TYR A 496 13.34 -0.68 8.26
C TYR A 496 12.73 0.57 8.89
N ASP A 497 13.54 1.33 9.64
CA ASP A 497 13.05 2.50 10.38
C ASP A 497 12.59 3.58 9.40
N THR A 498 13.36 3.84 8.35
CA THR A 498 13.01 4.81 7.31
C THR A 498 11.77 4.36 6.52
N PHE A 499 11.68 3.07 6.17
CA PHE A 499 10.54 2.48 5.47
C PHE A 499 9.25 2.63 6.27
N ARG A 500 9.26 2.25 7.55
CA ARG A 500 8.09 2.30 8.42
C ARG A 500 7.67 3.73 8.75
N THR A 501 8.62 4.57 9.18
CA THR A 501 8.30 5.91 9.69
C THR A 501 7.90 6.89 8.58
N SER A 502 8.53 6.77 7.41
CA SER A 502 8.42 7.76 6.32
C SER A 502 8.05 7.13 4.97
N GLY A 503 8.60 5.96 4.63
CA GLY A 503 8.36 5.28 3.34
C GLY A 503 6.89 4.95 3.09
N ILE A 504 6.23 4.29 4.05
CA ILE A 504 4.80 3.96 3.97
C ILE A 504 3.94 5.24 3.91
N LYS A 505 4.23 6.25 4.73
CA LYS A 505 3.52 7.54 4.70
C LYS A 505 3.64 8.20 3.32
N ASN A 506 4.84 8.20 2.74
CA ASN A 506 5.06 8.75 1.40
C ASN A 506 4.37 7.93 0.29
N LEU A 507 4.28 6.61 0.44
CA LEU A 507 3.54 5.73 -0.47
C LEU A 507 2.04 6.05 -0.43
N VAL A 508 1.46 6.11 0.77
CA VAL A 508 0.07 6.50 1.02
C VAL A 508 -0.23 7.85 0.36
N ASN A 509 0.61 8.85 0.64
CA ASN A 509 0.51 10.19 0.07
C ASN A 509 0.57 10.18 -1.45
N GLY A 510 1.49 9.39 -2.01
CA GLY A 510 1.64 9.20 -3.44
C GLY A 510 0.37 8.71 -4.10
N ILE A 511 -0.20 7.63 -3.58
CA ILE A 511 -1.41 6.99 -4.11
C ILE A 511 -2.62 7.91 -3.97
N ILE A 512 -2.86 8.50 -2.79
CA ILE A 512 -3.99 9.42 -2.59
C ILE A 512 -3.88 10.61 -3.53
N ASP A 513 -2.70 11.23 -3.66
CA ASP A 513 -2.47 12.35 -4.58
C ASP A 513 -2.82 12.02 -6.02
N ILE A 514 -2.37 10.86 -6.51
CA ILE A 514 -2.57 10.45 -7.89
C ILE A 514 -4.04 10.13 -8.12
N THR A 515 -4.58 9.27 -7.27
CA THR A 515 -5.94 8.75 -7.38
C THR A 515 -7.00 9.85 -7.31
N MET A 516 -6.82 10.82 -6.41
CA MET A 516 -7.81 11.89 -6.19
C MET A 516 -7.68 13.06 -7.18
N LYS A 517 -6.50 13.28 -7.79
CA LYS A 517 -6.32 14.32 -8.81
C LYS A 517 -6.65 13.84 -10.22
N GLN A 518 -6.75 12.53 -10.41
CA GLN A 518 -6.91 11.96 -11.73
C GLN A 518 -8.37 12.00 -12.18
N LYS A 519 -8.60 12.58 -13.37
CA LYS A 519 -9.92 12.69 -14.02
C LYS A 519 -10.21 11.57 -15.01
N ARG A 520 -9.27 10.63 -15.17
CA ARG A 520 -9.40 9.44 -16.02
C ARG A 520 -9.86 8.26 -15.17
N LYS A 521 -10.49 7.27 -15.78
CA LYS A 521 -10.69 5.96 -15.14
C LYS A 521 -9.34 5.48 -14.63
N THR A 522 -9.25 5.24 -13.32
CA THR A 522 -7.98 4.93 -12.65
C THR A 522 -8.04 3.52 -12.08
N ALA A 523 -7.02 2.71 -12.37
CA ALA A 523 -6.85 1.39 -11.80
C ALA A 523 -5.44 1.23 -11.25
N ILE A 524 -5.29 0.33 -10.28
CA ILE A 524 -4.02 0.09 -9.60
C ILE A 524 -3.55 -1.33 -9.91
N CYS A 525 -2.32 -1.46 -10.39
CA CYS A 525 -1.66 -2.71 -10.72
C CYS A 525 -0.67 -3.06 -9.60
N ALA A 526 -1.07 -3.97 -8.73
CA ALA A 526 -0.35 -4.29 -7.48
C ALA A 526 0.49 -5.59 -7.57
N THR A 527 0.83 -6.03 -8.79
CA THR A 527 1.61 -7.26 -9.04
C THR A 527 3.09 -7.11 -8.67
N GLY A 528 3.70 -5.96 -9.00
CA GLY A 528 5.09 -5.65 -8.67
C GLY A 528 5.22 -5.06 -7.25
N GLY A 529 6.43 -5.09 -6.69
CA GLY A 529 6.73 -4.55 -5.36
C GLY A 529 6.70 -5.60 -4.22
N PHE A 530 7.00 -5.15 -3.01
CA PHE A 530 7.00 -6.03 -1.83
C PHE A 530 5.58 -6.35 -1.36
N LYS A 531 5.42 -7.49 -0.68
CA LYS A 531 4.13 -7.95 -0.15
C LYS A 531 3.44 -6.89 0.73
N ALA A 532 4.19 -6.19 1.58
CA ALA A 532 3.64 -5.10 2.40
C ALA A 532 3.20 -3.91 1.55
N GLU A 533 3.98 -3.50 0.55
CA GLU A 533 3.60 -2.40 -0.36
C GLU A 533 2.31 -2.74 -1.11
N THR A 534 2.26 -3.94 -1.73
CA THR A 534 1.06 -4.47 -2.39
C THR A 534 -0.15 -4.48 -1.45
N ALA A 535 0.04 -4.83 -0.18
CA ALA A 535 -1.00 -4.85 0.83
C ALA A 535 -1.60 -3.45 1.09
N TYR A 536 -0.74 -2.46 1.40
CA TYR A 536 -1.15 -1.08 1.61
C TYR A 536 -1.80 -0.48 0.36
N VAL A 537 -1.21 -0.72 -0.81
CA VAL A 537 -1.70 -0.21 -2.09
C VAL A 537 -3.07 -0.78 -2.44
N SER A 538 -3.26 -2.09 -2.23
CA SER A 538 -4.55 -2.76 -2.49
C SER A 538 -5.62 -2.26 -1.53
N MET A 539 -5.31 -2.16 -0.23
CA MET A 539 -6.22 -1.61 0.78
C MET A 539 -6.65 -0.18 0.43
N LEU A 540 -5.69 0.71 0.16
CA LEU A 540 -5.97 2.11 -0.19
C LEU A 540 -6.79 2.21 -1.46
N GLY A 541 -6.49 1.41 -2.47
CA GLY A 541 -7.26 1.42 -3.70
C GLY A 541 -8.71 0.98 -3.49
N MET A 542 -8.95 -0.09 -2.71
CA MET A 542 -10.30 -0.52 -2.33
C MET A 542 -11.06 0.57 -1.56
N ILE A 543 -10.40 1.25 -0.61
CA ILE A 543 -10.95 2.37 0.19
C ILE A 543 -11.25 3.60 -0.68
N LEU A 544 -10.37 3.93 -1.62
CA LEU A 544 -10.49 5.08 -2.52
C LEU A 544 -11.39 4.80 -3.73
N GLY A 545 -12.07 3.66 -3.75
CA GLY A 545 -13.02 3.32 -4.80
C GLY A 545 -12.39 2.94 -6.14
N LYS A 546 -11.13 2.47 -6.16
CA LYS A 546 -10.40 2.10 -7.38
C LYS A 546 -10.21 0.58 -7.49
N PRO A 547 -10.40 -0.01 -8.68
CA PRO A 547 -10.17 -1.44 -8.90
C PRO A 547 -8.67 -1.76 -8.84
N ILE A 548 -8.34 -2.94 -8.28
CA ILE A 548 -6.96 -3.42 -8.14
C ILE A 548 -6.76 -4.66 -9.00
N PHE A 549 -5.69 -4.68 -9.77
CA PHE A 549 -5.28 -5.78 -10.61
C PHE A 549 -3.99 -6.40 -10.09
N TYR A 550 -3.99 -7.72 -9.97
CA TYR A 550 -2.89 -8.51 -9.42
C TYR A 550 -2.74 -9.82 -10.18
N ILE A 551 -1.51 -10.25 -10.41
CA ILE A 551 -1.21 -11.60 -10.93
C ILE A 551 -0.52 -12.40 -9.84
N HIS A 552 -1.03 -13.59 -9.56
CA HIS A 552 -0.38 -14.51 -8.65
C HIS A 552 0.83 -15.20 -9.30
N GLU A 553 1.90 -15.41 -8.53
CA GLU A 553 3.18 -15.96 -9.05
C GLU A 553 3.03 -17.35 -9.69
N ASN A 554 2.05 -18.13 -9.25
CA ASN A 554 1.78 -19.48 -9.76
C ASN A 554 0.73 -19.50 -10.88
N HIS A 555 0.02 -18.40 -11.13
CA HIS A 555 -1.10 -18.38 -12.06
C HIS A 555 -0.84 -17.36 -13.16
N GLN A 556 -0.96 -17.81 -14.40
CA GLN A 556 -0.95 -16.90 -15.54
C GLN A 556 -2.27 -16.14 -15.71
N ASN A 557 -3.09 -15.97 -14.67
CA ASN A 557 -4.37 -15.27 -14.74
C ASN A 557 -4.39 -13.99 -13.90
N LEU A 558 -5.20 -13.03 -14.33
CA LEU A 558 -5.36 -11.74 -13.69
C LEU A 558 -6.47 -11.82 -12.63
N ILE A 559 -6.18 -11.40 -11.41
CA ILE A 559 -7.15 -11.25 -10.31
C ILE A 559 -7.53 -9.77 -10.24
N ASN A 560 -8.83 -9.50 -10.24
CA ASN A 560 -9.41 -8.17 -10.04
C ASN A 560 -10.03 -8.11 -8.63
N PHE A 561 -9.55 -7.18 -7.80
CA PHE A 561 -10.19 -6.82 -6.54
C PHE A 561 -11.11 -5.62 -6.80
N PRO A 562 -12.44 -5.78 -6.65
CA PRO A 562 -13.36 -4.68 -6.86
C PRO A 562 -13.17 -3.62 -5.77
N PRO A 563 -13.54 -2.36 -6.04
CA PRO A 563 -13.72 -1.35 -5.01
C PRO A 563 -14.56 -1.86 -3.83
N PHE A 564 -14.25 -1.48 -2.59
CA PHE A 564 -15.11 -1.83 -1.45
C PHE A 564 -15.97 -0.63 -1.04
N PRO A 565 -17.30 -0.78 -0.94
CA PRO A 565 -18.17 0.36 -0.71
C PRO A 565 -18.13 0.76 0.75
N ILE A 566 -17.32 1.78 1.05
CA ILE A 566 -17.16 2.32 2.39
C ILE A 566 -17.90 3.64 2.61
N ILE A 567 -18.25 3.87 3.87
CA ILE A 567 -18.71 5.13 4.42
C ILE A 567 -17.69 5.55 5.48
N ILE A 568 -17.12 6.74 5.34
CA ILE A 568 -16.22 7.31 6.35
C ILE A 568 -17.05 8.22 7.28
N ASN A 569 -17.10 7.89 8.57
CA ASN A 569 -17.80 8.66 9.59
C ASN A 569 -16.87 9.74 10.17
N PHE A 570 -16.78 10.87 9.48
CA PHE A 570 -15.93 11.99 9.91
C PHE A 570 -16.31 12.70 11.22
N PRO A 571 -17.54 12.70 11.78
CA PRO A 571 -17.83 13.38 13.04
C PRO A 571 -16.82 13.19 14.18
N ARG A 572 -16.33 11.96 14.44
CA ARG A 572 -15.29 11.71 15.45
C ARG A 572 -13.95 12.30 15.05
N PHE A 573 -13.55 12.17 13.77
CA PHE A 573 -12.36 12.82 13.23
C PHE A 573 -12.44 14.35 13.31
N LEU A 574 -13.62 14.92 13.02
CA LEU A 574 -13.87 16.37 13.01
C LEU A 574 -13.82 16.99 14.41
N GLN A 575 -14.19 16.23 15.45
CA GLN A 575 -14.04 16.67 16.85
C GLN A 575 -12.59 17.01 17.17
N TYR A 576 -11.63 16.29 16.58
CA TYR A 576 -10.20 16.45 16.87
C TYR A 576 -9.39 17.00 15.69
N LYS A 577 -10.07 17.55 14.68
CA LYS A 577 -9.43 17.96 13.42
C LYS A 577 -8.25 18.90 13.65
N ASP A 578 -8.36 19.85 14.57
CA ASP A 578 -7.33 20.87 14.77
C ASP A 578 -6.07 20.27 15.40
N HIS A 579 -6.21 19.32 16.32
CA HIS A 579 -5.10 18.55 16.89
C HIS A 579 -4.46 17.64 15.86
N ILE A 580 -5.26 16.91 15.09
CA ILE A 580 -4.76 16.05 14.01
C ILE A 580 -3.98 16.88 12.97
N PHE A 581 -4.50 18.06 12.62
CA PHE A 581 -3.86 18.98 11.68
C PHE A 581 -2.56 19.57 12.24
N ALA A 582 -2.50 19.86 13.54
CA ALA A 582 -1.28 20.34 14.20
C ALA A 582 -0.19 19.28 14.25
N LEU A 583 -0.56 18.02 14.53
CA LEU A 583 0.34 16.87 14.55
C LEU A 583 0.93 16.55 13.18
N GLU A 584 0.11 16.59 12.11
CA GLU A 584 0.63 16.38 10.75
C GLU A 584 1.64 17.47 10.35
N GLN A 585 1.36 18.73 10.66
CA GLN A 585 2.18 19.84 10.19
C GLN A 585 3.50 19.99 10.98
N GLU A 586 3.80 19.07 11.90
CA GLU A 586 4.93 19.15 12.83
C GLU A 586 4.95 20.45 13.66
N ILE A 587 3.85 21.20 13.68
CA ILE A 587 3.72 22.50 14.36
C ILE A 587 3.70 22.31 15.88
N SER A 588 3.38 21.10 16.36
CA SER A 588 3.39 20.74 17.76
C SER A 588 4.19 19.47 18.00
N GLN A 589 5.52 19.54 17.95
CA GLN A 589 6.36 18.60 18.73
C GLN A 589 6.23 18.95 20.23
N LYS A 590 5.01 18.98 20.75
CA LYS A 590 4.76 19.16 22.18
C LYS A 590 5.08 17.86 22.90
N LYS A 591 5.71 17.97 24.07
CA LYS A 591 6.00 16.81 24.93
C LYS A 591 4.69 16.17 25.42
N TYR A 592 4.71 14.86 25.65
CA TYR A 592 3.57 14.05 26.12
C TYR A 592 2.71 14.73 27.21
N GLN A 593 3.34 15.39 28.18
CA GLN A 593 2.68 16.05 29.32
C GLN A 593 1.74 17.19 28.88
N GLU A 594 2.11 17.97 27.87
CA GLU A 594 1.30 19.11 27.40
C GLU A 594 0.07 18.69 26.60
N TYR A 595 0.09 17.49 26.00
CA TYR A 595 -1.08 16.92 25.34
C TYR A 595 -1.97 16.17 26.34
N ALA A 596 -1.39 15.47 27.32
CA ALA A 596 -2.13 14.73 28.34
C ALA A 596 -3.06 15.64 29.17
N GLU A 597 -2.67 16.90 29.38
CA GLU A 597 -3.45 17.92 30.10
C GLU A 597 -4.61 18.52 29.27
N LEU A 598 -4.65 18.32 27.94
CA LEU A 598 -5.74 18.80 27.08
C LEU A 598 -7.00 17.92 27.14
N TRP A 599 -6.91 16.73 27.73
CA TRP A 599 -8.01 15.78 27.76
C TRP A 599 -8.74 15.91 29.10
N GLU A 600 -9.95 16.48 29.07
CA GLU A 600 -10.80 16.65 30.25
C GLU A 600 -11.33 15.29 30.81
N ASP A 601 -11.35 14.23 29.98
CA ASP A 601 -11.87 12.89 30.30
C ASP A 601 -11.00 11.79 29.64
N ASN A 602 -10.81 10.66 30.33
CA ASN A 602 -10.17 9.44 29.80
C ASN A 602 -10.79 8.96 28.48
N ARG A 603 -12.09 9.20 28.26
CA ARG A 603 -12.77 8.84 27.01
C ARG A 603 -12.24 9.61 25.80
N ASP A 604 -11.86 10.87 25.95
CA ASP A 604 -11.32 11.66 24.84
C ASP A 604 -9.90 11.22 24.47
N LYS A 605 -9.13 10.78 25.47
CA LYS A 605 -7.84 10.14 25.28
C LYS A 605 -7.94 8.84 24.49
N GLU A 606 -8.80 7.91 24.92
CA GLU A 606 -9.07 6.65 24.17
C GLU A 606 -9.57 6.93 22.74
N ASN A 607 -10.34 8.02 22.57
CA ASN A 607 -10.84 8.44 21.28
C ASN A 607 -9.77 8.98 20.32
N MET A 608 -8.64 9.47 20.85
CA MET A 608 -7.55 10.03 20.08
C MET A 608 -6.41 9.05 19.83
N GLU A 609 -6.18 8.10 20.73
CA GLU A 609 -5.16 7.06 20.61
C GLU A 609 -5.30 6.23 19.33
N VAL A 610 -6.50 6.12 18.77
CA VAL A 610 -6.74 5.46 17.47
C VAL A 610 -6.11 6.20 16.27
N PHE A 611 -5.75 7.49 16.41
CA PHE A 611 -5.18 8.32 15.33
C PHE A 611 -3.71 8.69 15.55
N ILE A 612 -3.17 8.45 16.74
CA ILE A 612 -1.84 8.93 17.14
C ILE A 612 -0.98 7.78 17.66
N VAL A 613 0.33 7.94 17.54
CA VAL A 613 1.33 7.03 18.11
C VAL A 613 2.33 7.86 18.91
N LYS A 614 2.71 7.34 20.07
CA LYS A 614 3.76 7.93 20.92
C LYS A 614 5.12 7.41 20.47
N SER A 615 6.07 8.31 20.23
CA SER A 615 7.47 7.96 20.04
C SER A 615 8.15 7.77 21.39
N GLU A 616 8.66 6.57 21.67
CA GLU A 616 9.41 6.30 22.91
C GLU A 616 10.73 7.07 22.98
N GLN A 617 11.39 7.28 21.83
CA GLN A 617 12.69 7.96 21.76
C GLN A 617 12.60 9.46 22.04
N THR A 618 11.49 10.10 21.63
CA THR A 618 11.35 11.56 21.67
C THR A 618 10.31 12.04 22.69
N ASP A 619 9.51 11.13 23.24
CA ASP A 619 8.38 11.42 24.13
C ASP A 619 7.34 12.39 23.51
N THR A 620 7.20 12.35 22.18
CA THR A 620 6.23 13.16 21.41
C THR A 620 5.15 12.29 20.78
N TYR A 621 4.00 12.91 20.48
CA TYR A 621 2.94 12.31 19.66
C TYR A 621 3.11 12.66 18.17
N SER A 622 2.79 11.71 17.31
CA SER A 622 2.62 11.91 15.86
C SER A 622 1.38 11.18 15.39
N LEU A 623 0.88 11.51 14.19
CA LEU A 623 -0.18 10.69 13.60
C LEU A 623 0.34 9.29 13.30
N ASN A 624 -0.45 8.28 13.69
CA ASN A 624 -0.30 6.93 13.18
C ASN A 624 -0.79 6.88 11.71
N GLU A 625 -0.60 5.74 11.06
CA GLU A 625 -0.92 5.54 9.65
C GLU A 625 -2.41 5.78 9.36
N ALA A 626 -3.30 5.36 10.26
CA ALA A 626 -4.74 5.54 10.15
C ALA A 626 -5.16 7.02 10.23
N GLY A 627 -4.65 7.75 11.23
CA GLY A 627 -4.85 9.19 11.38
C GLY A 627 -4.35 9.96 10.17
N HIS A 628 -3.17 9.59 9.66
CA HIS A 628 -2.60 10.17 8.45
C HIS A 628 -3.48 9.91 7.20
N ILE A 629 -3.94 8.67 6.96
CA ILE A 629 -4.81 8.33 5.83
C ILE A 629 -6.12 9.15 5.88
N LEU A 630 -6.81 9.16 7.02
CA LEU A 630 -8.07 9.88 7.17
C LEU A 630 -7.88 11.39 6.99
N PHE A 631 -6.82 11.94 7.56
CA PHE A 631 -6.45 13.33 7.34
C PHE A 631 -6.24 13.63 5.87
N ARG A 632 -5.49 12.79 5.15
CA ARG A 632 -5.20 12.96 3.72
C ARG A 632 -6.45 12.88 2.87
N ILE A 633 -7.34 11.93 3.14
CA ILE A 633 -8.63 11.80 2.45
C ILE A 633 -9.49 13.03 2.73
N TYR A 634 -9.71 13.38 4.00
CA TYR A 634 -10.50 14.55 4.41
C TYR A 634 -9.99 15.82 3.74
N SER A 635 -8.68 16.07 3.82
CA SER A 635 -8.02 17.26 3.29
C SER A 635 -8.15 17.42 1.79
N THR A 636 -8.20 16.31 1.06
CA THR A 636 -8.34 16.32 -0.39
C THR A 636 -9.79 16.55 -0.81
N LEU A 637 -10.73 16.05 0.00
CA LEU A 637 -12.17 16.16 -0.23
C LEU A 637 -12.79 17.49 0.22
N SER A 638 -12.25 18.09 1.28
CA SER A 638 -12.85 19.26 1.94
C SER A 638 -12.60 20.58 1.21
N ASP A 639 -11.77 20.62 0.16
CA ASP A 639 -11.28 21.84 -0.51
C ASP A 639 -10.67 22.93 0.43
N GLU A 640 -10.71 22.76 1.76
CA GLU A 640 -10.18 23.62 2.83
C GLU A 640 -8.64 23.76 2.81
N LYS A 641 -7.98 23.29 1.74
CA LYS A 641 -6.52 23.12 1.69
C LYS A 641 -5.78 23.81 0.57
N LYS A 642 -6.44 24.56 -0.31
CA LYS A 642 -5.67 25.51 -1.13
C LYS A 642 -5.72 26.86 -0.46
N LEU A 643 -4.63 27.21 0.22
CA LEU A 643 -4.31 28.63 0.44
C LEU A 643 -4.41 29.30 -0.95
N PRO A 644 -5.35 30.23 -1.14
CA PRO A 644 -5.55 30.85 -2.44
C PRO A 644 -4.23 31.51 -2.83
N LYS A 645 -3.77 31.31 -4.06
CA LYS A 645 -2.56 31.97 -4.54
C LYS A 645 -2.93 33.28 -5.20
N SER A 646 -2.08 34.27 -5.08
CA SER A 646 -2.25 35.53 -5.81
C SER A 646 -2.15 35.22 -7.30
N SER A 647 -3.10 35.73 -8.09
CA SER A 647 -3.05 35.68 -9.55
C SER A 647 -2.11 36.72 -10.15
N LYS A 648 -1.60 37.65 -9.34
CA LYS A 648 -0.66 38.70 -9.75
C LYS A 648 0.79 38.19 -9.78
N GLU A 649 1.52 38.57 -10.82
CA GLU A 649 2.98 38.42 -10.88
C GLU A 649 3.67 39.29 -9.80
N PRO A 650 4.85 38.90 -9.28
CA PRO A 650 5.54 39.63 -8.20
C PRO A 650 5.70 41.14 -8.46
N ARG A 651 6.00 41.51 -9.72
CA ARG A 651 6.16 42.92 -10.13
C ARG A 651 4.89 43.76 -9.97
N ASP A 652 3.72 43.14 -10.02
CA ASP A 652 2.40 43.79 -10.02
C ASP A 652 1.77 43.85 -8.62
N LYS A 653 2.43 43.25 -7.61
CA LYS A 653 1.97 43.25 -6.21
C LYS A 653 2.39 44.50 -5.44
N LEU A 654 3.37 45.25 -5.95
CA LEU A 654 3.91 46.43 -5.29
C LEU A 654 3.13 47.68 -5.71
N VAL A 655 2.52 48.35 -4.74
CA VAL A 655 1.81 49.61 -4.98
C VAL A 655 2.41 50.70 -4.11
N SER A 656 3.11 51.62 -4.78
CA SER A 656 3.48 52.92 -4.21
C SER A 656 2.43 53.95 -4.62
N ASP A 657 2.00 54.81 -3.70
CA ASP A 657 0.97 55.84 -3.93
C ASP A 657 1.46 57.02 -4.81
N GLY A 658 2.45 56.78 -5.66
CA GLY A 658 2.99 57.72 -6.67
C GLY A 658 3.72 58.94 -6.11
N LYS A 659 3.77 59.14 -4.79
CA LYS A 659 4.28 60.35 -4.15
C LYS A 659 5.49 60.15 -3.23
N GLU A 660 5.90 58.91 -2.97
CA GLU A 660 6.94 58.62 -1.96
C GLU A 660 8.11 57.83 -2.55
N PHE A 661 9.33 58.31 -2.29
CA PHE A 661 10.58 57.64 -2.64
C PHE A 661 10.74 56.36 -1.80
N ILE A 662 11.07 55.24 -2.44
CA ILE A 662 11.43 53.98 -1.77
C ILE A 662 12.93 53.76 -2.00
N ASP A 663 13.71 53.66 -0.93
CA ASP A 663 15.14 53.43 -1.04
C ASP A 663 15.47 52.02 -1.57
N THR A 664 16.73 51.82 -1.98
CA THR A 664 17.15 50.58 -2.66
C THR A 664 17.08 49.35 -1.76
N GLU A 665 17.29 49.50 -0.45
CA GLU A 665 17.29 48.39 0.50
C GLU A 665 15.84 47.95 0.81
N THR A 666 14.96 48.91 1.10
CA THR A 666 13.52 48.66 1.26
C THR A 666 12.92 48.01 0.01
N LYS A 667 13.33 48.47 -1.19
CA LYS A 667 12.86 47.91 -2.46
C LYS A 667 13.25 46.44 -2.64
N LYS A 668 14.43 46.01 -2.16
CA LYS A 668 14.86 44.61 -2.21
C LYS A 668 13.99 43.73 -1.30
N ILE A 669 13.73 44.17 -0.08
CA ILE A 669 12.88 43.44 0.87
C ILE A 669 11.48 43.25 0.26
N PHE A 670 10.89 44.33 -0.25
CA PHE A 670 9.58 44.31 -0.89
C PHE A 670 9.52 43.41 -2.13
N GLN A 671 10.58 43.39 -2.95
CA GLN A 671 10.68 42.47 -4.08
C GLN A 671 10.71 41.01 -3.64
N GLN A 672 11.40 40.68 -2.56
CA GLN A 672 11.43 39.30 -2.06
C GLN A 672 10.09 38.88 -1.46
N LEU A 673 9.49 39.73 -0.62
CA LEU A 673 8.13 39.49 -0.10
C LEU A 673 7.09 39.35 -1.22
N SER A 674 7.23 40.08 -2.33
CA SER A 674 6.31 39.96 -3.47
C SER A 674 6.37 38.60 -4.17
N LYS A 675 7.46 37.85 -4.05
CA LYS A 675 7.58 36.49 -4.62
C LYS A 675 6.78 35.45 -3.86
N ILE A 676 6.40 35.73 -2.61
CA ILE A 676 5.58 34.83 -1.80
C ILE A 676 4.21 34.66 -2.46
N ALA A 677 3.80 33.40 -2.69
CA ALA A 677 2.60 33.07 -3.44
C ALA A 677 1.29 33.59 -2.81
N TYR A 678 1.30 33.83 -1.51
CA TYR A 678 0.14 34.21 -0.69
C TYR A 678 0.06 35.72 -0.40
N VAL A 679 1.01 36.49 -0.93
CA VAL A 679 0.98 37.95 -0.93
C VAL A 679 0.20 38.43 -2.15
N ASP A 680 -0.92 39.11 -1.92
CA ASP A 680 -1.77 39.71 -2.98
C ASP A 680 -1.33 41.14 -3.31
N LYS A 681 -0.88 41.89 -2.29
CA LYS A 681 -0.44 43.29 -2.45
C LYS A 681 0.50 43.70 -1.32
N ILE A 682 1.46 44.55 -1.62
CA ILE A 682 2.31 45.26 -0.65
C ILE A 682 2.12 46.76 -0.89
N ILE A 683 1.75 47.48 0.17
CA ILE A 683 1.43 48.91 0.13
C ILE A 683 2.42 49.65 1.04
N HIS A 684 3.10 50.64 0.47
CA HIS A 684 3.91 51.60 1.23
C HIS A 684 3.00 52.58 1.98
N GLN A 685 3.14 52.70 3.31
CA GLN A 685 2.29 53.53 4.17
C GLN A 685 3.00 54.79 4.71
N GLY A 686 4.15 55.14 4.15
CA GLY A 686 4.94 56.30 4.53
C GLY A 686 6.01 56.03 5.57
N TRP A 687 6.60 57.12 6.06
CA TRP A 687 7.76 57.12 6.95
C TRP A 687 7.37 57.24 8.42
N GLU A 688 8.17 56.66 9.32
CA GLU A 688 8.01 56.77 10.78
C GLU A 688 9.35 57.04 11.47
N GLN A 689 9.34 57.78 12.58
CA GLN A 689 10.52 58.09 13.40
C GLN A 689 10.96 56.91 14.28
N SER A 690 11.02 55.71 13.72
CA SER A 690 11.64 54.56 14.37
C SER A 690 12.33 53.68 13.34
N SER A 691 13.60 53.33 13.58
CA SER A 691 14.41 52.49 12.68
C SER A 691 14.38 51.00 13.01
N GLY A 692 13.48 50.58 13.89
CA GLY A 692 13.35 49.18 14.29
C GLY A 692 12.64 48.33 13.24
N LYS A 693 13.03 47.05 13.17
CA LYS A 693 12.36 46.01 12.38
C LYS A 693 11.21 45.43 13.18
N LYS A 694 10.02 45.35 12.60
CA LYS A 694 8.89 44.69 13.25
C LYS A 694 7.86 44.23 12.22
N LEU A 695 7.39 43.01 12.35
CA LEU A 695 6.15 42.53 11.74
C LEU A 695 5.10 42.44 12.87
N ASN A 696 3.90 42.97 12.64
CA ASN A 696 2.78 42.84 13.58
C ASN A 696 1.92 41.64 13.21
N GLU A 697 1.13 41.15 14.17
CA GLU A 697 0.19 40.06 13.96
C GLU A 697 -0.75 40.31 12.77
N ILE A 698 -1.15 39.22 12.12
CA ILE A 698 -2.15 39.26 11.05
C ILE A 698 -3.53 39.55 11.63
N VAL A 699 -4.22 40.53 11.06
CA VAL A 699 -5.56 40.94 11.49
C VAL A 699 -6.50 41.03 10.30
N GLN A 700 -7.79 40.85 10.53
CA GLN A 700 -8.80 41.09 9.50
C GLN A 700 -9.13 42.58 9.45
N ASP A 701 -8.99 43.17 8.27
CA ASP A 701 -9.35 44.56 7.99
C ASP A 701 -10.88 44.69 7.98
N GLN A 702 -11.42 45.55 8.85
CA GLN A 702 -12.87 45.66 9.07
C GLN A 702 -13.64 46.18 7.83
N ASP A 703 -12.99 46.95 6.96
CA ASP A 703 -13.65 47.57 5.81
C ASP A 703 -13.60 46.68 4.55
N SER A 704 -12.50 45.93 4.38
CA SER A 704 -12.29 45.10 3.18
C SER A 704 -12.49 43.60 3.39
N GLU A 705 -12.72 43.18 4.64
CA GLU A 705 -12.73 41.78 5.09
C GLU A 705 -11.44 40.99 4.77
N LYS A 706 -10.40 41.66 4.27
CA LYS A 706 -9.13 41.04 3.90
C LYS A 706 -8.20 40.90 5.09
N TRP A 707 -7.42 39.83 5.09
CA TRP A 707 -6.39 39.61 6.10
C TRP A 707 -5.11 40.36 5.76
N ILE A 708 -4.65 41.16 6.72
CA ILE A 708 -3.59 42.14 6.53
C ILE A 708 -2.48 41.97 7.58
N ILE A 709 -1.25 42.17 7.15
CA ILE A 709 -0.08 42.23 8.02
C ILE A 709 0.49 43.64 7.91
N THR A 710 0.74 44.29 9.04
CA THR A 710 1.46 45.57 9.04
C THR A 710 2.86 45.36 9.55
N GLY A 711 3.81 46.13 9.04
CA GLY A 711 5.19 46.02 9.45
C GLY A 711 5.98 47.29 9.21
N LYS A 712 7.22 47.26 9.69
CA LYS A 712 8.20 48.32 9.47
C LYS A 712 9.59 47.75 9.24
N VAL A 713 10.33 48.42 8.37
CA VAL A 713 11.74 48.14 8.06
C VAL A 713 12.56 49.44 8.14
N PRO A 714 13.88 49.37 8.38
CA PRO A 714 14.75 50.53 8.27
C PRO A 714 14.67 51.14 6.87
N GLY A 715 14.76 52.46 6.75
CA GLY A 715 14.79 53.13 5.46
C GLY A 715 15.56 54.45 5.49
N SER A 716 15.82 55.02 4.31
CA SER A 716 16.59 56.27 4.18
C SER A 716 15.81 57.37 3.46
N SER A 717 15.61 58.51 4.14
CA SER A 717 14.91 59.67 3.56
C SER A 717 15.84 60.54 2.69
N HIS A 718 15.28 61.21 1.67
CA HIS A 718 15.99 62.02 0.67
C HIS A 718 16.67 63.31 1.19
N ARG A 719 16.64 63.61 2.50
CA ARG A 719 17.26 64.83 3.04
C ARG A 719 18.66 64.55 3.57
N SER A 720 19.65 64.50 2.68
CA SER A 720 21.09 64.82 2.82
C SER A 720 21.86 64.59 4.14
N ASN A 721 21.34 63.82 5.09
CA ASN A 721 22.01 63.19 6.21
C ASN A 721 21.14 61.98 6.54
N ALA A 722 21.67 60.77 6.39
CA ALA A 722 21.00 59.56 6.83
C ALA A 722 20.70 59.71 8.32
N ASP A 723 19.45 60.00 8.70
CA ASP A 723 19.04 59.86 10.09
C ASP A 723 18.77 58.36 10.31
N PRO A 724 19.62 57.65 11.07
CA PRO A 724 19.47 56.21 11.33
C PRO A 724 18.24 55.89 12.20
N ARG A 725 17.34 56.85 12.42
CA ARG A 725 16.11 56.72 13.22
C ARG A 725 14.82 56.72 12.39
N VAL A 726 14.90 56.66 11.05
CA VAL A 726 13.72 56.65 10.18
C VAL A 726 13.47 55.25 9.62
N GLY A 727 12.22 54.80 9.68
CA GLY A 727 11.75 53.53 9.12
C GLY A 727 10.63 53.72 8.11
N VAL A 728 10.41 52.71 7.28
CA VAL A 728 9.32 52.62 6.31
C VAL A 728 8.24 51.72 6.86
N ARG A 729 6.99 52.21 6.91
CA ARG A 729 5.82 51.40 7.25
C ARG A 729 5.20 50.80 6.00
N PHE A 730 4.74 49.56 6.11
CA PHE A 730 4.07 48.87 5.03
C PHE A 730 2.91 48.01 5.51
N LYS A 731 1.99 47.75 4.58
CA LYS A 731 0.86 46.83 4.74
C LYS A 731 0.91 45.76 3.66
N ILE A 732 0.85 44.51 4.06
CA ILE A 732 0.68 43.35 3.17
C ILE A 732 -0.78 42.94 3.20
N ILE A 733 -1.40 42.88 2.03
CA ILE A 733 -2.69 42.23 1.83
C ILE A 733 -2.41 40.79 1.41
N THR A 734 -3.00 39.84 2.13
CA THR A 734 -2.83 38.41 1.86
C THR A 734 -3.99 37.87 1.04
N THR A 735 -3.82 36.64 0.55
CA THR A 735 -4.85 35.86 -0.12
C THR A 735 -5.66 34.97 0.83
N ALA A 736 -5.49 35.11 2.14
CA ALA A 736 -6.22 34.32 3.11
C ALA A 736 -7.73 34.62 3.07
N GLU A 737 -8.55 33.60 3.24
CA GLU A 737 -10.02 33.67 3.21
C GLU A 737 -10.65 33.45 4.59
N ASN A 738 -9.89 32.92 5.54
CA ASN A 738 -10.32 32.64 6.91
C ASN A 738 -9.13 32.77 7.88
N GLU A 739 -9.41 32.73 9.17
CA GLU A 739 -8.41 32.91 10.24
C GLU A 739 -7.31 31.84 10.22
N ALA A 740 -7.65 30.59 9.93
CA ALA A 740 -6.67 29.51 9.81
C ALA A 740 -5.73 29.70 8.61
N HIS A 741 -6.24 30.19 7.48
CA HIS A 741 -5.42 30.60 6.34
C HIS A 741 -4.50 31.76 6.72
N ALA A 742 -5.02 32.74 7.45
CA ALA A 742 -4.29 33.93 7.86
C ALA A 742 -3.09 33.58 8.74
N GLN A 743 -3.28 32.76 9.78
CA GLN A 743 -2.20 32.34 10.67
C GLN A 743 -1.08 31.57 9.94
N LYS A 744 -1.43 30.74 8.95
CA LYS A 744 -0.44 30.04 8.11
C LYS A 744 0.33 30.99 7.21
N VAL A 745 -0.36 31.91 6.54
CA VAL A 745 0.27 32.90 5.67
C VAL A 745 1.17 33.82 6.48
N TYR A 746 0.77 34.19 7.70
CA TYR A 746 1.59 34.97 8.62
C TYR A 746 2.92 34.27 8.93
N LYS A 747 2.92 33.00 9.36
CA LYS A 747 4.16 32.26 9.65
C LYS A 747 5.13 32.17 8.46
N ILE A 748 4.58 32.00 7.25
CA ILE A 748 5.39 31.95 6.01
C ILE A 748 6.05 33.31 5.75
N ILE A 749 5.27 34.40 5.86
CA ILE A 749 5.77 35.75 5.64
C ILE A 749 6.75 36.16 6.73
N GLU A 750 6.50 35.78 7.98
CA GLU A 750 7.39 36.03 9.13
C GLU A 750 8.74 35.32 8.98
N GLY A 751 8.74 34.06 8.55
CA GLY A 751 9.97 33.31 8.26
C GLY A 751 10.84 34.01 7.19
N GLU A 752 10.24 34.34 6.05
CA GLU A 752 10.95 35.03 4.96
C GLU A 752 11.40 36.45 5.40
N PHE A 753 10.55 37.18 6.14
CA PHE A 753 10.88 38.52 6.62
C PHE A 753 12.10 38.50 7.55
N ASN A 754 12.19 37.51 8.44
CA ASN A 754 13.31 37.36 9.36
C ASN A 754 14.63 36.93 8.67
N GLU A 755 14.57 36.28 7.50
CA GLU A 755 15.77 35.94 6.71
C GLU A 755 16.29 37.13 5.88
N LEU A 756 15.38 38.03 5.47
CA LEU A 756 15.69 39.16 4.59
C LEU A 756 16.22 40.39 5.32
N THR A 757 16.04 40.44 6.64
CA THR A 757 16.38 41.60 7.47
C THR A 757 17.24 41.15 8.63
#